data_AF-A0A256W9D7-F1
#
_entry.id   AF-A0A256W9D7-F1
#
_cell.length_a   1.000
_cell.length_b   1.000
_cell.length_c   1.000
_cell.angle_alpha   90.00
_cell.angle_beta   90.00
_cell.angle_gamma   90.00
#
_symmetry.space_group_name_H-M   'P 1'
#
loop_
_entity.id
_entity.type
_entity.pdbx_description
1 polymer ?
#
loop_
_entity_poly.entity_id
_entity_poly.type
_entity_poly.pdbx_seq_one_letter_code
_entity_poly.pdbx_strand_id
1 'polypeptide(L)'
;MSEVEYLIKNLPLKESQDYKFLRTEGLAHIEKLAGKLWTDYNIHDPGITILELLCYAITDLGYRTGFEIKDLLTRLTKGAELETGDFYTAAEILPSSPVTFDDLRKILIDIPGVRNAWVTKNREIQYCLDKPATKLKDKCTKKGDELPDPLNGLYDVLIETEDDVRKDARVNYAARKDNDGNGGYEDADTKGIDFKVLYPFELASVSVYAKTAGDVTIRLLKKDDDGIYQELNTTTAAIIQAEIKTEINLGFQLAKGDYRLDANGTLPWLFSNDIYDYSKVFANLLTLTNGFDGGITDSKYYFFYDWKISYKVLPFDKEKLDIGEMHPAVCGLQEKNTGGPGNFIIPNNKGLKFNVYGPMTLEAVEVFPESSGTVELKIIDPVGNEIFNNSFDHTAGPDGVRLPVEIRLNPGNGYKILADGSTKLFRDTLITSFQSGANPVLEIIEGIPTADYYFFFYNWDIKYYHPVPYTAYLTKEEVLLAVNDTLYRHRNLCEDPMHVRDLQSEFIGVCADIEVTDGADIQKVLAEIFFELEFYVSPPVIFYTIAELQEKGYTTDKIFEGPRLQHGFIDEKEFKEIQRRCYLRTSDIIQIIMDVPGVIAVKEIKLLSYTEVTAQNPVKPGDNVAVLDGITFIVREEEWILELSNPGKMAPDFDPEKSKIIFYKDGLPYLPDRKKALDLYNEKRSVMVSRKLQGIDRDFPVPLGEFMDVEKYFPVQN
;
A
#
# COMPACT_ATOMS: atom_id res chain seq x y z
N MET A 1 35.27 -12.82 -9.16
CA MET A 1 36.52 -13.62 -9.21
C MET A 1 36.87 -13.94 -7.78
N SER A 2 36.81 -15.21 -7.37
CA SER A 2 37.25 -15.63 -6.03
C SER A 2 38.75 -15.38 -5.92
N GLU A 3 39.14 -14.46 -5.03
CA GLU A 3 40.56 -14.29 -4.69
C GLU A 3 41.09 -15.62 -4.14
N VAL A 4 42.21 -16.06 -4.70
CA VAL A 4 42.93 -17.23 -4.19
C VAL A 4 43.57 -16.80 -2.87
N GLU A 5 43.02 -17.25 -1.75
CA GLU A 5 43.60 -17.04 -0.43
C GLU A 5 44.96 -17.75 -0.35
N TYR A 6 46.05 -16.97 -0.33
CA TYR A 6 47.37 -17.49 -0.03
C TYR A 6 47.59 -17.43 1.49
N LEU A 7 47.92 -18.56 2.10
CA LEU A 7 48.46 -18.58 3.47
C LEU A 7 49.81 -17.84 3.48
N ILE A 8 49.82 -16.61 3.98
CA ILE A 8 51.05 -15.85 4.21
C ILE A 8 51.80 -16.55 5.34
N LYS A 9 52.88 -17.25 4.99
CA LYS A 9 53.67 -18.07 5.94
C LYS A 9 54.25 -17.29 7.12
N ASN A 10 54.42 -15.97 6.98
CA ASN A 10 54.97 -15.08 8.00
C ASN A 10 54.20 -13.76 7.99
N LEU A 11 52.99 -13.72 8.56
CA LEU A 11 52.38 -12.42 8.87
C LEU A 11 53.27 -11.69 9.89
N PRO A 12 53.63 -10.41 9.65
CA PRO A 12 54.32 -9.63 10.67
C PRO A 12 53.40 -9.47 11.88
N LEU A 13 53.81 -10.01 13.03
CA LEU A 13 53.09 -9.86 14.28
C LEU A 13 53.19 -8.41 14.76
N LYS A 14 52.11 -7.90 15.37
CA LYS A 14 52.21 -6.65 16.14
C LYS A 14 53.21 -6.87 17.29
N GLU A 15 53.91 -5.82 17.71
CA GLU A 15 54.86 -5.90 18.83
C GLU A 15 54.24 -6.51 20.11
N SER A 16 52.97 -6.20 20.38
CA SER A 16 52.21 -6.78 21.50
C SER A 16 51.89 -8.27 21.37
N GLN A 17 52.04 -8.84 20.16
CA GLN A 17 51.82 -10.25 19.85
C GLN A 17 53.14 -11.01 19.63
N ASP A 18 54.28 -10.32 19.65
CA ASP A 18 55.61 -10.91 19.50
C ASP A 18 56.27 -11.11 20.86
N TYR A 19 56.17 -12.33 21.36
CA TYR A 19 56.81 -12.75 22.61
C TYR A 19 58.33 -12.45 22.63
N LYS A 20 59.05 -12.66 21.52
CA LYS A 20 60.51 -12.48 21.49
C LYS A 20 60.87 -11.00 21.60
N PHE A 21 60.09 -10.15 20.93
CA PHE A 21 60.22 -8.70 21.05
C PHE A 21 59.98 -8.26 22.50
N LEU A 22 58.85 -8.66 23.09
CA LEU A 22 58.48 -8.31 24.48
C LEU A 22 59.53 -8.76 25.50
N ARG A 23 60.09 -9.96 25.32
CA ARG A 23 61.17 -10.49 26.18
C ARG A 23 62.45 -9.69 26.04
N THR A 24 62.82 -9.31 24.82
CA THR A 24 64.02 -8.52 24.54
C THR A 24 63.92 -7.14 25.17
N GLU A 25 62.79 -6.46 24.99
CA GLU A 25 62.52 -5.16 25.61
C GLU A 25 62.48 -5.26 27.14
N GLY A 26 61.80 -6.28 27.68
CA GLY A 26 61.74 -6.52 29.12
C GLY A 26 63.11 -6.70 29.76
N LEU A 27 64.00 -7.47 29.14
CA LEU A 27 65.37 -7.65 29.60
C LEU A 27 66.18 -6.34 29.52
N ALA A 28 66.05 -5.59 28.43
CA ALA A 28 66.70 -4.30 28.27
C ALA A 28 66.27 -3.31 29.36
N HIS A 29 64.99 -3.34 29.77
CA HIS A 29 64.49 -2.55 30.89
C HIS A 29 65.10 -2.96 32.24
N ILE A 30 65.20 -4.27 32.53
CA ILE A 30 65.81 -4.77 33.76
C ILE A 30 67.29 -4.40 33.81
N GLU A 31 68.04 -4.60 32.72
CA GLU A 31 69.46 -4.27 32.63
C GLU A 31 69.70 -2.78 32.92
N LYS A 32 68.89 -1.91 32.31
CA LYS A 32 68.98 -0.46 32.49
C LYS A 32 68.67 -0.01 33.92
N LEU A 33 67.68 -0.61 34.57
CA LEU A 33 67.21 -0.20 35.90
C LEU A 33 67.99 -0.83 37.05
N ALA A 34 68.36 -2.10 36.91
CA ALA A 34 68.86 -2.92 38.01
C ALA A 34 70.16 -3.67 37.69
N GLY A 35 70.81 -3.44 36.55
CA GLY A 35 72.00 -4.20 36.11
C GLY A 35 73.23 -4.14 37.02
N LYS A 36 73.24 -3.24 38.02
CA LYS A 36 74.27 -3.22 39.08
C LYS A 36 73.98 -4.17 40.25
N LEU A 37 72.71 -4.53 40.46
CA LEU A 37 72.23 -5.35 41.59
C LEU A 37 71.81 -6.74 41.13
N TRP A 38 71.18 -6.85 39.96
CA TRP A 38 70.72 -8.10 39.36
C TRP A 38 71.44 -8.32 38.03
N THR A 39 72.37 -9.27 38.01
CA THR A 39 73.32 -9.49 36.91
C THR A 39 73.15 -10.84 36.20
N ASP A 40 72.34 -11.74 36.75
CA ASP A 40 72.01 -13.03 36.14
C ASP A 40 70.67 -12.93 35.40
N TYR A 41 70.72 -13.08 34.08
CA TYR A 41 69.54 -13.01 33.19
C TYR A 41 69.19 -14.36 32.57
N ASN A 42 69.68 -15.46 33.15
CA ASN A 42 69.42 -16.79 32.65
C ASN A 42 68.06 -17.34 33.12
N ILE A 43 67.56 -18.36 32.40
CA ILE A 43 66.23 -18.95 32.62
C ILE A 43 66.03 -19.62 33.99
N HIS A 44 67.11 -19.91 34.70
CA HIS A 44 67.06 -20.52 36.04
C HIS A 44 66.81 -19.50 37.16
N ASP A 45 66.93 -18.20 36.86
CA ASP A 45 66.57 -17.13 37.78
C ASP A 45 65.03 -16.98 37.85
N PRO A 46 64.41 -17.12 39.04
CA PRO A 46 62.96 -17.02 39.20
C PRO A 46 62.36 -15.70 38.71
N GLY A 47 63.10 -14.59 38.81
CA GLY A 47 62.63 -13.29 38.35
C GLY A 47 62.61 -13.16 36.83
N ILE A 48 63.52 -13.84 36.13
CA ILE A 48 63.50 -13.95 34.66
C ILE A 48 62.37 -14.86 34.20
N THR A 49 62.12 -15.96 34.92
CA THR A 49 60.93 -16.80 34.65
C THR A 49 59.63 -16.00 34.82
N ILE A 50 59.53 -15.14 35.83
CA ILE A 50 58.36 -14.24 36.01
C ILE A 50 58.24 -13.24 34.85
N LEU A 51 59.34 -12.68 34.37
CA LEU A 51 59.32 -11.79 33.19
C LEU A 51 58.81 -12.54 31.95
N GLU A 52 59.31 -13.76 31.70
CA GLU A 52 58.88 -14.56 30.56
C GLU A 52 57.37 -14.87 30.60
N LEU A 53 56.85 -15.20 31.79
CA LEU A 53 55.42 -15.39 32.01
C LEU A 53 54.62 -14.10 31.78
N LEU A 54 55.14 -12.94 32.21
CA LEU A 54 54.53 -11.64 31.92
C LEU A 54 54.51 -11.33 30.41
N CYS A 55 55.61 -11.61 29.69
CA CYS A 55 55.66 -11.46 28.24
C CYS A 55 54.62 -12.35 27.53
N TYR A 56 54.42 -13.58 28.02
CA TYR A 56 53.37 -14.46 27.51
C TYR A 56 51.96 -13.90 27.78
N ALA A 57 51.70 -13.39 29.00
CA ALA A 57 50.42 -12.77 29.34
C ALA A 57 50.12 -11.53 28.49
N ILE A 58 51.13 -10.69 28.21
CA ILE A 58 51.00 -9.54 27.31
C ILE A 58 50.74 -10.01 25.87
N THR A 59 51.38 -11.10 25.44
CA THR A 59 51.14 -11.71 24.11
C THR A 59 49.70 -12.18 23.96
N ASP A 60 49.14 -12.87 24.97
CA ASP A 60 47.73 -13.28 25.01
C ASP A 60 46.79 -12.08 24.98
N LEU A 61 47.08 -11.02 25.75
CA LEU A 61 46.29 -9.79 25.72
C LEU A 61 46.36 -9.08 24.36
N GLY A 62 47.55 -9.03 23.74
CA GLY A 62 47.76 -8.49 22.40
C GLY A 62 47.06 -9.29 21.31
N TYR A 63 46.93 -10.62 21.49
CA TYR A 63 46.15 -11.49 20.61
C TYR A 63 44.66 -11.17 20.72
N ARG A 64 44.12 -11.15 21.94
CA ARG A 64 42.69 -10.90 22.20
C ARG A 64 42.24 -9.50 21.77
N THR A 65 43.06 -8.48 22.02
CA THR A 65 42.76 -7.10 21.58
C THR A 65 43.01 -6.88 20.09
N GLY A 66 43.51 -7.90 19.39
CA GLY A 66 43.81 -7.87 17.97
C GLY A 66 42.69 -8.37 17.05
N PHE A 67 41.60 -8.92 17.58
CA PHE A 67 40.45 -9.37 16.80
C PHE A 67 39.76 -8.22 16.05
N GLU A 68 38.94 -8.55 15.04
CA GLU A 68 38.17 -7.53 14.34
C GLU A 68 37.19 -6.84 15.29
N ILE A 69 36.93 -5.55 15.05
CA ILE A 69 36.05 -4.76 15.92
C ILE A 69 34.65 -5.36 16.02
N LYS A 70 34.12 -5.91 14.91
CA LYS A 70 32.81 -6.58 14.90
C LYS A 70 32.77 -7.77 15.87
N ASP A 71 33.86 -8.54 15.97
CA ASP A 71 33.95 -9.71 16.85
C ASP A 71 34.11 -9.30 18.31
N LEU A 72 34.90 -8.24 18.57
CA LEU A 72 35.08 -7.68 19.92
C LEU A 72 33.80 -7.07 20.51
N LEU A 73 32.90 -6.58 19.65
CA LEU A 73 31.66 -5.93 20.06
C LEU A 73 30.46 -6.89 20.05
N THR A 74 30.57 -8.05 19.42
CA THR A 74 29.52 -9.07 19.41
C THR A 74 29.32 -9.68 20.79
N ARG A 75 28.06 -9.83 21.23
CA ARG A 75 27.69 -10.45 22.51
C ARG A 75 26.79 -11.67 22.30
N LEU A 76 26.90 -12.65 23.19
CA LEU A 76 25.93 -13.75 23.29
C LEU A 76 24.78 -13.40 24.24
N THR A 77 23.54 -13.53 23.77
CA THR A 77 22.35 -13.51 24.63
C THR A 77 21.54 -14.79 24.40
N LYS A 78 21.30 -15.56 25.47
CA LYS A 78 20.63 -16.88 25.40
C LYS A 78 21.27 -17.88 24.41
N GLY A 79 22.57 -17.77 24.18
CA GLY A 79 23.32 -18.68 23.30
C GLY A 79 23.25 -18.33 21.80
N ALA A 80 22.59 -17.23 21.43
CA ALA A 80 22.65 -16.66 20.10
C ALA A 80 23.54 -15.42 20.08
N GLU A 81 24.33 -15.26 19.02
CA GLU A 81 25.04 -14.02 18.70
C GLU A 81 24.01 -12.95 18.35
N LEU A 82 24.11 -11.80 18.99
CA LEU A 82 23.13 -10.74 18.88
C LEU A 82 23.81 -9.40 18.60
N GLU A 83 23.31 -8.72 17.56
CA GLU A 83 23.45 -7.28 17.38
C GLU A 83 22.85 -6.57 18.60
N THR A 84 23.67 -5.85 19.37
CA THR A 84 23.22 -5.16 20.58
C THR A 84 22.58 -3.80 20.28
N GLY A 85 22.68 -3.30 19.05
CA GLY A 85 22.20 -1.96 18.68
C GLY A 85 22.96 -0.84 19.40
N ASP A 86 24.22 -1.09 19.81
CA ASP A 86 25.02 -0.13 20.58
C ASP A 86 25.40 1.12 19.76
N PHE A 87 25.25 1.09 18.43
CA PHE A 87 25.49 2.23 17.53
C PHE A 87 24.22 2.58 16.74
N TYR A 88 24.06 3.88 16.48
CA TYR A 88 23.04 4.34 15.57
C TYR A 88 23.32 3.86 14.15
N THR A 89 22.28 3.40 13.48
CA THR A 89 22.35 3.03 12.07
C THR A 89 22.31 4.26 11.16
N ALA A 90 22.57 4.07 9.87
CA ALA A 90 22.50 5.17 8.89
C ALA A 90 21.09 5.76 8.83
N ALA A 91 20.04 4.93 8.86
CA ALA A 91 18.65 5.38 8.82
C ALA A 91 18.20 6.12 10.09
N GLU A 92 18.95 6.03 11.19
CA GLU A 92 18.63 6.71 12.44
C GLU A 92 19.25 8.11 12.54
N ILE A 93 20.47 8.29 12.03
CA ILE A 93 21.25 9.51 12.27
C ILE A 93 21.38 10.44 11.05
N LEU A 94 21.30 9.91 9.83
CA LEU A 94 21.51 10.69 8.61
C LEU A 94 20.26 11.45 8.13
N PRO A 95 19.04 10.88 8.18
CA PRO A 95 17.85 11.59 7.72
C PRO A 95 17.60 12.88 8.52
N SER A 96 17.16 13.93 7.82
CA SER A 96 16.80 15.22 8.40
C SER A 96 15.29 15.38 8.53
N SER A 97 14.84 16.28 9.42
CA SER A 97 13.41 16.63 9.47
C SER A 97 12.98 17.39 8.20
N PRO A 98 11.71 17.24 7.76
CA PRO A 98 11.24 17.87 6.52
C PRO A 98 10.96 19.36 6.71
N VAL A 99 11.95 20.19 6.40
CA VAL A 99 11.90 21.65 6.62
C VAL A 99 11.70 22.46 5.34
N THR A 100 12.00 21.87 4.18
CA THR A 100 11.77 22.52 2.88
C THR A 100 10.46 22.04 2.25
N PHE A 101 9.96 22.79 1.26
CA PHE A 101 8.80 22.37 0.47
C PHE A 101 9.05 21.07 -0.30
N ASP A 102 10.29 20.83 -0.71
CA ASP A 102 10.70 19.59 -1.37
C ASP A 102 10.68 18.42 -0.37
N ASP A 103 11.13 18.62 0.87
CA ASP A 103 11.05 17.58 1.90
C ASP A 103 9.60 17.28 2.29
N LEU A 104 8.77 18.33 2.46
CA LEU A 104 7.33 18.18 2.67
C LEU A 104 6.69 17.44 1.49
N ARG A 105 7.09 17.75 0.26
CA ARG A 105 6.61 17.04 -0.93
C ARG A 105 7.00 15.55 -0.89
N LYS A 106 8.24 15.21 -0.53
CA LYS A 106 8.70 13.81 -0.41
C LYS A 106 7.90 13.01 0.62
N ILE A 107 7.69 13.53 1.83
CA ILE A 107 6.89 12.82 2.85
C ILE A 107 5.43 12.66 2.43
N LEU A 108 4.88 13.60 1.65
CA LEU A 108 3.51 13.50 1.13
C LEU A 108 3.40 12.46 0.03
N ILE A 109 4.39 12.41 -0.87
CA ILE A 109 4.45 11.40 -1.93
C ILE A 109 4.61 9.99 -1.35
N ASP A 110 5.27 9.85 -0.21
CA ASP A 110 5.42 8.57 0.49
C ASP A 110 4.10 8.02 1.09
N ILE A 111 3.03 8.83 1.15
CA ILE A 111 1.71 8.40 1.61
C ILE A 111 1.04 7.50 0.55
N PRO A 112 0.56 6.30 0.91
CA PRO A 112 -0.22 5.44 0.00
C PRO A 112 -1.39 6.19 -0.63
N GLY A 113 -1.61 6.02 -1.94
CA GLY A 113 -2.65 6.74 -2.69
C GLY A 113 -2.23 8.12 -3.22
N VAL A 114 -1.08 8.67 -2.82
CA VAL A 114 -0.53 9.90 -3.41
C VAL A 114 0.44 9.56 -4.55
N ARG A 115 0.09 9.93 -5.78
CA ARG A 115 1.00 9.80 -6.93
C ARG A 115 2.03 10.91 -6.92
N ASN A 116 1.57 12.14 -6.70
CA ASN A 116 2.43 13.32 -6.62
C ASN A 116 1.82 14.37 -5.69
N ALA A 117 2.65 15.29 -5.22
CA ALA A 117 2.22 16.42 -4.41
C ALA A 117 2.98 17.68 -4.81
N TRP A 118 2.40 18.85 -4.55
CA TRP A 118 3.08 20.13 -4.72
C TRP A 118 2.77 21.04 -3.54
N VAL A 119 3.82 21.58 -2.93
CA VAL A 119 3.75 22.52 -1.83
C VAL A 119 4.17 23.89 -2.35
N THR A 120 3.30 24.89 -2.23
CA THR A 120 3.53 26.22 -2.79
C THR A 120 3.14 27.30 -1.78
N LYS A 121 3.78 28.47 -1.84
CA LYS A 121 3.43 29.58 -0.92
C LYS A 121 2.01 30.06 -1.17
N ASN A 122 1.20 30.17 -0.12
CA ASN A 122 -0.12 30.76 -0.21
C ASN A 122 0.03 32.28 -0.41
N ARG A 123 -0.68 32.82 -1.40
CA ARG A 123 -0.72 34.27 -1.69
C ARG A 123 -2.14 34.83 -1.67
N GLU A 124 -3.12 34.00 -1.33
CA GLU A 124 -4.54 34.37 -1.33
C GLU A 124 -4.91 35.17 -0.07
N ILE A 125 -4.27 34.88 1.07
CA ILE A 125 -4.57 35.55 2.34
C ILE A 125 -3.93 36.94 2.36
N GLN A 126 -4.80 37.93 2.41
CA GLN A 126 -4.47 39.35 2.55
C GLN A 126 -4.98 39.87 3.89
N TYR A 127 -4.24 40.79 4.49
CA TYR A 127 -4.61 41.41 5.76
C TYR A 127 -4.42 42.92 5.69
N CYS A 128 -5.20 43.64 6.49
CA CYS A 128 -5.06 45.08 6.64
C CYS A 128 -4.98 45.49 8.11
N LEU A 129 -4.48 46.71 8.32
CA LEU A 129 -4.47 47.35 9.62
C LEU A 129 -5.73 48.22 9.77
N ASP A 130 -6.61 47.85 10.69
CA ASP A 130 -7.64 48.78 11.18
C ASP A 130 -6.97 49.81 12.08
N LYS A 131 -6.60 50.95 11.49
CA LYS A 131 -5.90 52.04 12.20
C LYS A 131 -6.73 52.58 13.40
N PRO A 132 -8.04 52.88 13.26
CA PRO A 132 -8.86 53.26 14.41
C PRO A 132 -8.92 52.23 15.54
N ALA A 133 -9.09 50.95 15.21
CA ALA A 133 -9.19 49.90 16.22
C ALA A 133 -7.83 49.36 16.70
N THR A 134 -6.72 49.79 16.09
CA THR A 134 -5.36 49.29 16.33
C THR A 134 -5.25 47.76 16.23
N LYS A 135 -5.97 47.15 15.29
CA LYS A 135 -6.05 45.69 15.12
C LYS A 135 -5.72 45.28 13.69
N LEU A 136 -5.11 44.10 13.54
CA LEU A 136 -5.04 43.41 12.26
C LEU A 136 -6.41 42.83 11.91
N LYS A 137 -6.78 42.83 10.62
CA LYS A 137 -7.99 42.18 10.12
C LYS A 137 -7.67 41.31 8.92
N ASP A 138 -8.35 40.16 8.85
CA ASP A 138 -8.18 39.14 7.81
C ASP A 138 -8.95 39.47 6.52
N LYS A 139 -9.73 40.56 6.50
CA LYS A 139 -10.46 41.03 5.31
C LYS A 139 -10.46 42.55 5.23
N CYS A 140 -9.96 43.05 4.10
CA CYS A 140 -9.93 44.47 3.79
C CYS A 140 -11.31 44.93 3.34
N THR A 141 -11.84 46.00 3.94
CA THR A 141 -13.14 46.57 3.59
C THR A 141 -13.08 47.47 2.36
N LYS A 142 -11.89 47.91 1.94
CA LYS A 142 -11.65 48.68 0.72
C LYS A 142 -10.44 48.14 -0.03
N LYS A 143 -10.56 48.07 -1.35
CA LYS A 143 -9.48 47.70 -2.27
C LYS A 143 -8.39 48.78 -2.21
N GLY A 144 -7.13 48.39 -1.98
CA GLY A 144 -5.98 49.29 -1.79
C GLY A 144 -5.57 49.56 -0.33
N ASP A 145 -6.35 49.09 0.65
CA ASP A 145 -5.94 49.09 2.08
C ASP A 145 -5.14 47.81 2.45
N GLU A 146 -4.92 46.92 1.47
CA GLU A 146 -4.19 45.68 1.66
C GLU A 146 -2.70 45.98 1.88
N LEU A 147 -2.08 45.30 2.83
CA LEU A 147 -0.63 45.40 3.00
C LEU A 147 0.07 44.75 1.78
N PRO A 148 1.20 45.31 1.34
CA PRO A 148 1.81 44.95 0.05
C PRO A 148 2.40 43.53 0.01
N ASP A 149 2.73 42.96 1.17
CA ASP A 149 3.35 41.64 1.26
C ASP A 149 2.36 40.60 1.83
N PRO A 150 2.19 39.43 1.20
CA PRO A 150 1.40 38.33 1.74
C PRO A 150 2.08 37.75 3.00
N LEU A 151 1.28 37.10 3.86
CA LEU A 151 1.79 36.54 5.10
C LEU A 151 2.74 35.36 4.78
N ASN A 152 4.00 35.47 5.19
CA ASN A 152 4.95 34.37 5.08
C ASN A 152 4.60 33.24 6.06
N GLY A 153 4.98 32.02 5.72
CA GLY A 153 4.70 30.82 6.51
C GLY A 153 3.40 30.10 6.11
N LEU A 154 2.55 30.72 5.30
CA LEU A 154 1.35 30.07 4.79
C LEU A 154 1.65 29.36 3.46
N TYR A 155 1.16 28.12 3.32
CA TYR A 155 1.34 27.34 2.09
C TYR A 155 0.09 26.55 1.70
N ASP A 156 -0.05 26.31 0.40
CA ASP A 156 -1.06 25.44 -0.19
C ASP A 156 -0.42 24.13 -0.65
N VAL A 157 -1.17 23.05 -0.50
CA VAL A 157 -0.79 21.70 -0.90
C VAL A 157 -1.76 21.21 -1.96
N LEU A 158 -1.21 20.78 -3.09
CA LEU A 158 -1.95 20.18 -4.19
C LEU A 158 -1.60 18.69 -4.24
N ILE A 159 -2.60 17.81 -4.29
CA ILE A 159 -2.42 16.35 -4.26
C ILE A 159 -2.93 15.74 -5.57
N GLU A 160 -2.06 15.03 -6.27
CA GLU A 160 -2.43 14.11 -7.35
C GLU A 160 -2.49 12.68 -6.78
N THR A 161 -3.63 12.03 -6.96
CA THR A 161 -3.86 10.68 -6.42
C THR A 161 -3.45 9.60 -7.42
N GLU A 162 -3.13 8.41 -6.91
CA GLU A 162 -2.91 7.21 -7.74
C GLU A 162 -4.22 6.77 -8.44
N ASP A 163 -4.10 6.02 -9.55
CA ASP A 163 -5.25 5.60 -10.39
C ASP A 163 -6.26 4.74 -9.64
N ASP A 164 -5.78 4.00 -8.65
CA ASP A 164 -6.56 3.08 -7.85
C ASP A 164 -7.27 3.77 -6.67
N VAL A 165 -7.05 5.08 -6.45
CA VAL A 165 -7.79 5.84 -5.45
C VAL A 165 -9.22 6.09 -5.91
N ARG A 166 -10.19 5.66 -5.10
CA ARG A 166 -11.61 5.86 -5.37
C ARG A 166 -12.00 7.33 -5.22
N LYS A 167 -12.67 7.86 -6.25
CA LYS A 167 -13.25 9.21 -6.27
C LYS A 167 -14.59 9.29 -5.53
N ASP A 168 -15.31 8.17 -5.44
CA ASP A 168 -16.65 8.09 -4.85
C ASP A 168 -16.63 7.64 -3.38
N ALA A 169 -17.69 8.02 -2.65
CA ALA A 169 -17.93 7.52 -1.30
C ALA A 169 -18.18 6.01 -1.31
N ARG A 170 -17.73 5.33 -0.24
CA ARG A 170 -17.94 3.90 -0.05
C ARG A 170 -19.43 3.66 0.23
N VAL A 171 -20.04 2.76 -0.54
CA VAL A 171 -21.41 2.30 -0.29
C VAL A 171 -21.36 0.93 0.40
N ASN A 172 -22.08 0.79 1.51
CA ASN A 172 -22.32 -0.47 2.19
C ASN A 172 -23.79 -0.63 2.54
N TYR A 173 -24.15 -1.82 3.00
CA TYR A 173 -25.51 -2.16 3.40
C TYR A 173 -25.53 -2.56 4.87
N ALA A 174 -26.40 -1.94 5.66
CA ALA A 174 -26.61 -2.26 7.06
C ALA A 174 -28.03 -2.81 7.28
N ALA A 175 -28.29 -3.21 8.53
CA ALA A 175 -29.59 -3.71 8.97
C ALA A 175 -29.98 -5.03 8.28
N ARG A 176 -31.21 -5.52 8.51
CA ARG A 176 -31.65 -6.78 7.91
C ARG A 176 -31.85 -6.60 6.41
N LYS A 177 -31.29 -7.50 5.61
CA LYS A 177 -31.35 -7.44 4.14
C LYS A 177 -32.79 -7.49 3.61
N ASP A 178 -33.61 -8.43 4.10
CA ASP A 178 -34.95 -8.69 3.59
C ASP A 178 -35.91 -9.04 4.76
N ASN A 179 -37.20 -9.13 4.47
CA ASN A 179 -38.26 -9.43 5.44
C ASN A 179 -38.43 -10.92 5.80
N ASP A 180 -37.40 -11.75 5.55
CA ASP A 180 -37.42 -13.21 5.79
C ASP A 180 -37.74 -13.59 7.24
N GLY A 181 -38.44 -14.72 7.45
CA GLY A 181 -38.80 -15.24 8.77
C GLY A 181 -40.24 -14.89 9.19
N ASN A 182 -40.52 -14.98 10.49
CA ASN A 182 -41.86 -14.69 11.03
C ASN A 182 -42.05 -13.18 11.24
N GLY A 183 -43.19 -12.65 10.80
CA GLY A 183 -43.53 -11.24 10.92
C GLY A 183 -44.93 -10.95 10.39
N GLY A 184 -45.30 -9.67 10.36
CA GLY A 184 -46.63 -9.23 9.92
C GLY A 184 -46.66 -7.78 9.49
N TYR A 185 -47.76 -7.37 8.84
CA TYR A 185 -47.99 -5.98 8.47
C TYR A 185 -48.67 -5.24 9.61
N GLU A 186 -48.06 -4.15 10.07
CA GLU A 186 -48.52 -3.33 11.17
C GLU A 186 -48.71 -1.87 10.74
N ASP A 187 -49.53 -1.15 11.50
CA ASP A 187 -49.63 0.30 11.36
C ASP A 187 -48.29 0.95 11.71
N ALA A 188 -47.86 1.90 10.87
CA ALA A 188 -46.61 2.60 11.05
C ALA A 188 -46.61 3.39 12.36
N ASP A 189 -47.65 4.20 12.64
CA ASP A 189 -47.94 4.87 13.93
C ASP A 189 -46.71 5.23 14.79
N THR A 190 -45.70 5.88 14.19
CA THR A 190 -44.43 6.29 14.82
C THR A 190 -43.54 5.16 15.35
N LYS A 191 -43.81 3.91 14.96
CA LYS A 191 -42.97 2.75 15.21
C LYS A 191 -41.75 2.76 14.30
N GLY A 192 -40.64 2.23 14.80
CA GLY A 192 -39.36 2.35 14.12
C GLY A 192 -38.20 1.67 14.82
N ILE A 193 -36.98 2.06 14.46
CA ILE A 193 -35.74 1.50 14.98
C ILE A 193 -34.90 2.63 15.60
N ASP A 194 -34.49 2.41 16.85
CA ASP A 194 -33.49 3.22 17.53
C ASP A 194 -32.08 2.72 17.18
N PHE A 195 -31.18 3.65 16.88
CA PHE A 195 -29.81 3.32 16.52
C PHE A 195 -28.85 4.41 16.94
N LYS A 196 -27.60 4.01 17.16
CA LYS A 196 -26.51 4.90 17.52
C LYS A 196 -25.57 5.05 16.33
N VAL A 197 -25.29 6.28 15.94
CA VAL A 197 -24.27 6.61 14.95
C VAL A 197 -22.95 6.81 15.66
N LEU A 198 -21.98 5.95 15.35
CA LEU A 198 -20.64 5.97 15.92
C LEU A 198 -19.71 6.88 15.12
N TYR A 199 -19.90 6.94 13.81
CA TYR A 199 -19.16 7.79 12.87
C TYR A 199 -20.08 8.42 11.82
N PRO A 200 -19.76 9.62 11.29
CA PRO A 200 -20.62 10.29 10.32
C PRO A 200 -20.75 9.50 9.01
N PHE A 201 -21.98 9.41 8.48
CA PHE A 201 -22.28 8.82 7.18
C PHE A 201 -23.60 9.38 6.61
N GLU A 202 -23.85 9.12 5.33
CA GLU A 202 -25.13 9.34 4.67
C GLU A 202 -25.98 8.06 4.67
N LEU A 203 -27.19 8.12 5.20
CA LEU A 203 -28.19 7.08 4.98
C LEU A 203 -28.86 7.38 3.63
N ALA A 204 -28.35 6.76 2.58
CA ALA A 204 -28.76 7.04 1.20
C ALA A 204 -30.17 6.52 0.93
N SER A 205 -30.47 5.30 1.35
CA SER A 205 -31.80 4.70 1.18
C SER A 205 -32.08 3.60 2.20
N VAL A 206 -33.36 3.28 2.35
CA VAL A 206 -33.84 2.10 3.06
C VAL A 206 -34.91 1.42 2.23
N SER A 207 -35.05 0.10 2.40
CA SER A 207 -36.11 -0.67 1.78
C SER A 207 -37.26 -0.89 2.76
N VAL A 208 -38.50 -0.85 2.27
CA VAL A 208 -39.70 -1.18 3.03
C VAL A 208 -40.57 -2.18 2.26
N TYR A 209 -41.44 -2.89 2.99
CA TYR A 209 -42.46 -3.77 2.43
C TYR A 209 -43.82 -3.27 2.92
N ALA A 210 -44.66 -2.78 2.01
CA ALA A 210 -45.96 -2.21 2.34
C ALA A 210 -47.09 -3.15 1.90
N LYS A 211 -48.11 -3.32 2.74
CA LYS A 211 -49.26 -4.21 2.45
C LYS A 211 -50.12 -3.75 1.27
N THR A 212 -50.14 -2.44 1.01
CA THR A 212 -50.93 -1.82 -0.06
C THR A 212 -50.12 -0.69 -0.70
N ALA A 213 -50.50 -0.28 -1.91
CA ALA A 213 -49.98 0.96 -2.49
C ALA A 213 -50.42 2.17 -1.63
N GLY A 214 -49.59 3.22 -1.60
CA GLY A 214 -49.82 4.43 -0.80
C GLY A 214 -48.54 5.15 -0.45
N ASP A 215 -48.66 6.33 0.16
CA ASP A 215 -47.49 7.13 0.54
C ASP A 215 -46.98 6.73 1.92
N VAL A 216 -45.67 6.52 2.03
CA VAL A 216 -44.98 6.25 3.29
C VAL A 216 -44.14 7.46 3.64
N THR A 217 -44.30 7.99 4.86
CA THR A 217 -43.46 9.08 5.37
C THR A 217 -42.48 8.53 6.39
N ILE A 218 -41.19 8.62 6.07
CA ILE A 218 -40.08 8.19 6.92
C ILE A 218 -39.46 9.43 7.58
N ARG A 219 -39.25 9.38 8.89
CA ARG A 219 -38.63 10.46 9.66
C ARG A 219 -37.36 9.98 10.33
N LEU A 220 -36.36 10.85 10.29
CA LEU A 220 -35.15 10.72 11.11
C LEU A 220 -35.28 11.68 12.29
N LEU A 221 -35.22 11.14 13.50
CA LEU A 221 -35.19 11.91 14.73
C LEU A 221 -33.83 11.77 15.41
N LYS A 222 -33.33 12.85 16.01
CA LYS A 222 -32.09 12.89 16.77
C LYS A 222 -32.39 13.10 18.24
N LYS A 223 -31.71 12.35 19.11
CA LYS A 223 -31.79 12.52 20.55
C LYS A 223 -30.98 13.74 20.99
N ASP A 224 -31.61 14.66 21.70
CA ASP A 224 -30.96 15.82 22.32
C ASP A 224 -30.31 15.48 23.67
N ASP A 225 -29.64 16.46 24.28
CA ASP A 225 -28.93 16.31 25.55
C ASP A 225 -29.87 15.98 26.73
N ASP A 226 -31.15 16.32 26.63
CA ASP A 226 -32.20 15.99 27.61
C ASP A 226 -32.79 14.58 27.38
N GLY A 227 -32.33 13.88 26.35
CA GLY A 227 -32.72 12.52 26.02
C GLY A 227 -34.02 12.42 25.20
N ILE A 228 -34.49 13.51 24.62
CA ILE A 228 -35.72 13.59 23.83
C ILE A 228 -35.39 13.52 22.34
N TYR A 229 -36.16 12.74 21.58
CA TYR A 229 -36.01 12.67 20.13
C TYR A 229 -36.73 13.84 19.44
N GLN A 230 -35.98 14.64 18.68
CA GLN A 230 -36.49 15.74 17.85
C GLN A 230 -36.39 15.37 16.37
N GLU A 231 -37.41 15.70 15.58
CA GLU A 231 -37.40 15.48 14.13
C GLU A 231 -36.27 16.31 13.47
N LEU A 232 -35.41 15.64 12.72
CA LEU A 232 -34.28 16.23 12.02
C LEU A 232 -34.54 16.31 10.52
N ASN A 233 -35.00 15.20 9.93
CA ASN A 233 -35.29 15.09 8.49
C ASN A 233 -36.54 14.22 8.27
N THR A 234 -37.21 14.43 7.14
CA THR A 234 -38.37 13.64 6.72
C THR A 234 -38.36 13.41 5.21
N THR A 235 -38.92 12.30 4.75
CA THR A 235 -39.09 11.97 3.33
C THR A 235 -40.38 11.19 3.13
N THR A 236 -41.19 11.63 2.16
CA THR A 236 -42.40 10.92 1.75
C THR A 236 -42.18 10.31 0.38
N ALA A 237 -42.45 9.01 0.25
CA ALA A 237 -42.32 8.26 -0.99
C ALA A 237 -43.60 7.48 -1.31
N ALA A 238 -43.97 7.48 -2.59
CA ALA A 238 -45.14 6.76 -3.07
C ALA A 238 -44.79 5.29 -3.36
N ILE A 239 -45.47 4.36 -2.68
CA ILE A 239 -45.40 2.93 -2.96
C ILE A 239 -46.44 2.58 -4.03
N ILE A 240 -45.95 2.08 -5.17
CA ILE A 240 -46.77 1.79 -6.34
C ILE A 240 -47.35 0.37 -6.29
N GLN A 241 -46.61 -0.59 -5.73
CA GLN A 241 -47.01 -1.99 -5.67
C GLN A 241 -46.94 -2.54 -4.24
N ALA A 242 -47.97 -3.28 -3.87
CA ALA A 242 -48.09 -3.93 -2.58
C ALA A 242 -47.16 -5.16 -2.47
N GLU A 243 -46.70 -5.44 -1.25
CA GLU A 243 -45.96 -6.65 -0.83
C GLU A 243 -44.64 -6.89 -1.56
N ILE A 244 -44.07 -5.85 -2.18
CA ILE A 244 -42.78 -5.90 -2.86
C ILE A 244 -41.79 -5.00 -2.12
N LYS A 245 -40.53 -5.44 -2.06
CA LYS A 245 -39.41 -4.65 -1.55
C LYS A 245 -39.29 -3.36 -2.36
N THR A 246 -39.51 -2.23 -1.71
CA THR A 246 -39.41 -0.91 -2.36
C THR A 246 -38.30 -0.11 -1.70
N GLU A 247 -37.27 0.26 -2.46
CA GLU A 247 -36.20 1.15 -2.01
C GLU A 247 -36.70 2.60 -1.99
N ILE A 248 -36.58 3.26 -0.85
CA ILE A 248 -36.91 4.67 -0.64
C ILE A 248 -35.60 5.44 -0.45
N ASN A 249 -35.34 6.36 -1.37
CA ASN A 249 -34.19 7.27 -1.28
C ASN A 249 -34.44 8.31 -0.20
N LEU A 250 -33.51 8.43 0.74
CA LEU A 250 -33.57 9.37 1.88
C LEU A 250 -32.53 10.49 1.74
N GLY A 251 -31.26 10.14 1.52
CA GLY A 251 -30.15 11.09 1.45
C GLY A 251 -29.87 11.83 2.76
N PHE A 252 -30.18 11.23 3.91
CA PHE A 252 -30.00 11.88 5.21
C PHE A 252 -28.53 11.88 5.63
N GLN A 253 -28.01 13.02 6.08
CA GLN A 253 -26.63 13.16 6.57
C GLN A 253 -26.62 13.03 8.10
N LEU A 254 -25.94 12.03 8.63
CA LEU A 254 -25.92 11.73 10.06
C LEU A 254 -24.53 11.99 10.64
N ALA A 255 -24.48 12.78 11.72
CA ALA A 255 -23.29 12.92 12.56
C ALA A 255 -23.34 11.95 13.74
N LYS A 256 -22.22 11.77 14.47
CA LYS A 256 -22.19 10.96 15.70
C LYS A 256 -23.29 11.36 16.68
N GLY A 257 -24.01 10.39 17.23
CA GLY A 257 -25.13 10.62 18.14
C GLY A 257 -26.12 9.47 18.19
N ASP A 258 -27.20 9.63 18.95
CA ASP A 258 -28.29 8.66 19.05
C ASP A 258 -29.50 9.13 18.22
N TYR A 259 -30.08 8.22 17.44
CA TYR A 259 -31.10 8.52 16.44
C TYR A 259 -32.23 7.47 16.44
N ARG A 260 -33.36 7.87 15.86
CA ARG A 260 -34.50 7.02 15.55
C ARG A 260 -34.89 7.20 14.09
N LEU A 261 -35.12 6.08 13.40
CA LEU A 261 -35.78 6.07 12.11
C LEU A 261 -37.19 5.50 12.35
N ASP A 262 -38.22 6.30 12.10
CA ASP A 262 -39.61 5.86 12.24
C ASP A 262 -40.43 6.16 10.99
N ALA A 263 -41.59 5.50 10.90
CA ALA A 263 -42.57 5.77 9.86
C ALA A 263 -43.82 6.39 10.48
N ASN A 264 -44.40 7.38 9.80
CA ASN A 264 -45.59 8.09 10.24
C ASN A 264 -46.74 7.95 9.22
N GLY A 265 -47.97 7.89 9.72
CA GLY A 265 -49.19 7.65 8.95
C GLY A 265 -49.89 6.34 9.35
N THR A 266 -51.15 6.17 8.93
CA THR A 266 -51.98 5.00 9.25
C THR A 266 -52.04 3.93 8.14
N LEU A 267 -51.64 4.31 6.92
CA LEU A 267 -51.58 3.45 5.73
C LEU A 267 -50.49 3.98 4.76
N PRO A 268 -49.82 3.11 3.99
CA PRO A 268 -49.97 1.65 3.98
C PRO A 268 -49.23 0.97 5.16
N TRP A 269 -49.77 -0.13 5.67
CA TRP A 269 -49.14 -0.91 6.75
C TRP A 269 -47.80 -1.49 6.30
N LEU A 270 -46.80 -1.44 7.18
CA LEU A 270 -45.42 -1.86 6.89
C LEU A 270 -45.09 -3.18 7.59
N PHE A 271 -44.21 -3.98 6.98
CA PHE A 271 -43.85 -5.29 7.53
C PHE A 271 -42.86 -5.18 8.69
N SER A 272 -43.26 -5.62 9.88
CA SER A 272 -42.39 -5.84 11.05
C SER A 272 -41.99 -7.33 11.14
N ASN A 273 -40.83 -7.60 11.73
CA ASN A 273 -40.34 -8.96 11.95
C ASN A 273 -40.30 -9.27 13.46
N ASP A 274 -40.73 -10.47 13.85
CA ASP A 274 -40.77 -10.90 15.25
C ASP A 274 -39.37 -11.24 15.81
N ILE A 275 -38.37 -11.41 14.93
CA ILE A 275 -37.00 -11.73 15.31
C ILE A 275 -36.16 -10.44 15.40
N TYR A 276 -35.71 -10.11 16.62
CA TYR A 276 -34.81 -8.99 16.93
C TYR A 276 -33.33 -9.32 16.65
N ASP A 277 -32.97 -9.55 15.39
CA ASP A 277 -31.54 -9.66 15.07
C ASP A 277 -30.94 -8.27 14.79
N TYR A 278 -30.56 -7.57 15.87
CA TYR A 278 -29.78 -6.33 15.82
C TYR A 278 -28.26 -6.60 15.79
N SER A 279 -27.82 -7.85 15.63
CA SER A 279 -26.39 -8.21 15.65
C SER A 279 -25.69 -7.99 14.31
N LYS A 280 -26.44 -7.90 13.19
CA LYS A 280 -25.91 -7.55 11.86
C LYS A 280 -25.69 -6.05 11.72
N VAL A 281 -24.58 -5.61 12.28
CA VAL A 281 -24.20 -4.21 12.35
C VAL A 281 -22.87 -4.00 11.62
N PHE A 282 -22.78 -2.93 10.83
CA PHE A 282 -21.48 -2.33 10.49
C PHE A 282 -20.93 -1.64 11.75
N ALA A 283 -20.40 -2.46 12.68
CA ALA A 283 -20.13 -2.10 14.08
C ALA A 283 -19.24 -0.86 14.29
N ASN A 284 -18.55 -0.40 13.25
CA ASN A 284 -17.71 0.78 13.30
C ASN A 284 -18.46 2.08 12.91
N LEU A 285 -19.59 2.02 12.20
CA LEU A 285 -20.34 3.18 11.68
C LEU A 285 -21.60 3.48 12.49
N LEU A 286 -22.40 2.45 12.76
CA LEU A 286 -23.63 2.57 13.52
C LEU A 286 -23.85 1.33 14.38
N THR A 287 -24.83 1.36 15.27
CA THR A 287 -25.32 0.20 16.01
C THR A 287 -26.82 0.30 16.15
N LEU A 288 -27.56 -0.68 15.65
CA LEU A 288 -29.00 -0.77 15.91
C LEU A 288 -29.19 -1.19 17.37
N THR A 289 -29.98 -0.45 18.12
CA THR A 289 -30.12 -0.66 19.56
C THR A 289 -31.41 -1.38 19.89
N ASN A 290 -32.56 -0.85 19.47
CA ASN A 290 -33.86 -1.43 19.81
C ASN A 290 -34.94 -1.12 18.76
N GLY A 291 -36.04 -1.88 18.81
CA GLY A 291 -37.30 -1.49 18.18
C GLY A 291 -38.04 -0.48 19.06
N PHE A 292 -38.85 0.37 18.44
CA PHE A 292 -39.69 1.33 19.14
C PHE A 292 -41.13 1.22 18.68
N ASP A 293 -42.05 1.10 19.63
CA ASP A 293 -43.49 1.04 19.38
C ASP A 293 -44.20 2.23 20.06
N GLY A 294 -44.20 3.41 19.42
CA GLY A 294 -45.06 4.56 19.77
C GLY A 294 -44.98 5.11 21.21
N GLY A 295 -44.06 4.62 22.04
CA GLY A 295 -43.95 5.01 23.46
C GLY A 295 -43.13 4.05 24.32
N ILE A 296 -42.86 2.82 23.86
CA ILE A 296 -42.06 1.83 24.58
C ILE A 296 -40.98 1.19 23.68
N THR A 297 -39.89 0.75 24.31
CA THR A 297 -38.87 -0.10 23.67
C THR A 297 -39.43 -1.49 23.45
N ASP A 298 -39.26 -2.05 22.26
CA ASP A 298 -39.82 -3.35 21.87
C ASP A 298 -38.77 -4.31 21.28
N SER A 299 -39.07 -5.61 21.36
CA SER A 299 -38.26 -6.74 20.90
C SER A 299 -38.60 -7.18 19.46
N LYS A 300 -39.22 -6.30 18.66
CA LYS A 300 -39.48 -6.51 17.22
C LYS A 300 -38.55 -5.67 16.38
N TYR A 301 -38.34 -6.08 15.12
CA TYR A 301 -37.62 -5.33 14.12
C TYR A 301 -38.60 -4.60 13.19
N TYR A 302 -38.58 -3.27 13.20
CA TYR A 302 -39.59 -2.45 12.51
C TYR A 302 -39.13 -1.93 11.14
N PHE A 303 -39.87 -2.34 10.11
CA PHE A 303 -40.09 -1.72 8.79
C PHE A 303 -38.92 -1.46 7.83
N PHE A 304 -37.73 -1.11 8.32
CA PHE A 304 -36.64 -0.60 7.51
C PHE A 304 -35.58 -1.67 7.28
N TYR A 305 -35.46 -2.13 6.04
CA TYR A 305 -34.56 -3.19 5.59
C TYR A 305 -33.50 -2.63 4.63
N ASP A 306 -32.42 -3.39 4.42
CA ASP A 306 -31.39 -3.13 3.40
C ASP A 306 -30.88 -1.68 3.37
N TRP A 307 -30.41 -1.18 4.51
CA TRP A 307 -30.05 0.22 4.67
C TRP A 307 -28.80 0.51 3.84
N LYS A 308 -28.95 1.26 2.76
CA LYS A 308 -27.81 1.69 1.95
C LYS A 308 -27.16 2.89 2.61
N ILE A 309 -25.95 2.70 3.10
CA ILE A 309 -25.14 3.73 3.74
C ILE A 309 -23.98 4.12 2.83
N SER A 310 -23.70 5.41 2.76
CA SER A 310 -22.60 5.99 1.99
C SER A 310 -21.70 6.79 2.93
N TYR A 311 -20.39 6.59 2.86
CA TYR A 311 -19.44 7.31 3.71
C TYR A 311 -18.09 7.50 3.01
N LYS A 312 -17.42 8.61 3.31
CA LYS A 312 -16.20 9.01 2.62
C LYS A 312 -14.93 8.44 3.25
N VAL A 313 -14.95 8.19 4.56
CA VAL A 313 -13.80 7.74 5.35
C VAL A 313 -14.25 6.61 6.27
N LEU A 314 -13.57 5.46 6.21
CA LEU A 314 -13.78 4.43 7.23
C LEU A 314 -13.37 4.95 8.62
N PRO A 315 -14.12 4.65 9.68
CA PRO A 315 -13.69 4.82 11.06
C PRO A 315 -12.30 4.20 11.27
N PHE A 316 -11.30 5.06 11.49
CA PHE A 316 -9.92 4.64 11.56
C PHE A 316 -9.56 4.18 12.99
N ASP A 317 -9.05 2.95 13.13
CA ASP A 317 -8.28 2.54 14.30
C ASP A 317 -6.81 2.85 13.98
N LYS A 318 -6.24 3.87 14.64
CA LYS A 318 -4.92 4.45 14.30
C LYS A 318 -3.78 3.43 14.24
N GLU A 319 -3.93 2.30 14.91
CA GLU A 319 -2.96 1.19 14.88
C GLU A 319 -2.97 0.38 13.58
N LYS A 320 -3.96 0.56 12.69
CA LYS A 320 -4.08 -0.18 11.41
C LYS A 320 -3.65 0.59 10.15
N LEU A 321 -3.15 1.82 10.28
CA LEU A 321 -2.45 2.53 9.18
C LEU A 321 -0.95 2.21 9.20
N ASP A 322 -0.48 1.55 10.26
CA ASP A 322 0.83 0.95 10.29
C ASP A 322 0.77 -0.35 9.46
N ILE A 323 0.98 -0.20 8.16
CA ILE A 323 1.17 -1.29 7.17
C ILE A 323 2.41 -2.15 7.47
N GLY A 324 3.04 -2.01 8.64
CA GLY A 324 4.28 -2.68 9.02
C GLY A 324 4.12 -4.11 9.56
N GLU A 325 2.96 -4.50 10.08
CA GLU A 325 2.77 -5.84 10.66
C GLU A 325 2.08 -6.82 9.69
N MET A 326 2.74 -7.95 9.42
CA MET A 326 2.17 -9.06 8.66
C MET A 326 1.23 -9.87 9.55
N HIS A 327 -0.02 -10.04 9.14
CA HIS A 327 -1.02 -10.84 9.84
C HIS A 327 -1.01 -12.30 9.38
N PRO A 328 -1.08 -13.28 10.29
CA PRO A 328 -1.27 -14.68 9.95
C PRO A 328 -2.74 -14.98 9.58
N ALA A 329 -2.97 -15.85 8.59
CA ALA A 329 -4.26 -16.47 8.32
C ALA A 329 -4.11 -17.88 7.75
N VAL A 330 -5.19 -18.67 7.81
CA VAL A 330 -5.29 -20.00 7.21
C VAL A 330 -6.31 -19.97 6.07
N CYS A 331 -5.95 -20.55 4.92
CA CYS A 331 -6.78 -20.59 3.71
C CYS A 331 -6.92 -22.02 3.15
N GLY A 332 -7.74 -22.17 2.10
CA GLY A 332 -8.02 -23.46 1.45
C GLY A 332 -8.92 -24.37 2.27
N LEU A 333 -9.25 -25.55 1.75
CA LEU A 333 -10.00 -26.55 2.50
C LEU A 333 -9.18 -26.99 3.72
N GLN A 334 -9.82 -26.99 4.89
CA GLN A 334 -9.11 -27.25 6.14
C GLN A 334 -8.85 -28.74 6.39
N GLU A 335 -9.73 -29.59 5.91
CA GLU A 335 -9.62 -31.04 6.09
C GLU A 335 -10.06 -31.76 4.82
N LYS A 336 -9.53 -32.97 4.63
CA LYS A 336 -10.05 -33.90 3.61
C LYS A 336 -11.47 -34.34 3.98
N ASN A 337 -12.36 -34.52 3.00
CA ASN A 337 -13.73 -34.93 3.27
C ASN A 337 -13.79 -36.40 3.75
N THR A 338 -13.78 -36.62 5.07
CA THR A 338 -13.81 -37.93 5.72
C THR A 338 -15.24 -38.51 5.74
N GLY A 339 -15.82 -38.72 4.55
CA GLY A 339 -17.17 -39.29 4.39
C GLY A 339 -17.87 -38.95 3.08
N GLY A 340 -17.29 -38.07 2.26
CA GLY A 340 -17.79 -37.69 0.94
C GLY A 340 -17.01 -38.29 -0.25
N PRO A 341 -17.28 -37.86 -1.50
CA PRO A 341 -16.61 -38.36 -2.69
C PRO A 341 -15.16 -37.82 -2.80
N GLY A 342 -14.18 -38.67 -2.50
CA GLY A 342 -12.75 -38.38 -2.65
C GLY A 342 -11.91 -39.65 -2.74
N ASN A 343 -10.68 -39.56 -3.26
CA ASN A 343 -9.81 -40.72 -3.44
C ASN A 343 -8.31 -40.36 -3.51
N PHE A 344 -7.44 -41.30 -3.13
CA PHE A 344 -5.99 -41.15 -3.27
C PHE A 344 -5.54 -41.41 -4.71
N ILE A 345 -4.71 -40.51 -5.26
CA ILE A 345 -4.13 -40.65 -6.61
C ILE A 345 -2.66 -40.22 -6.63
N ILE A 346 -1.90 -40.71 -7.61
CA ILE A 346 -0.55 -40.20 -7.87
C ILE A 346 -0.66 -38.77 -8.42
N PRO A 347 0.07 -37.79 -7.85
CA PRO A 347 -0.03 -36.38 -8.24
C PRO A 347 0.25 -36.13 -9.72
N ASN A 348 1.41 -36.52 -10.26
CA ASN A 348 1.80 -36.31 -11.67
C ASN A 348 1.50 -34.88 -12.16
N ASN A 349 2.08 -33.87 -11.51
CA ASN A 349 1.89 -32.43 -11.79
C ASN A 349 0.41 -31.96 -11.77
N LYS A 350 -0.39 -32.51 -10.85
CA LYS A 350 -1.76 -32.02 -10.58
C LYS A 350 -1.76 -31.13 -9.35
N GLY A 351 -2.74 -30.25 -9.25
CA GLY A 351 -2.79 -29.31 -8.14
C GLY A 351 -3.89 -28.27 -8.30
N LEU A 352 -3.63 -27.04 -7.84
CA LEU A 352 -4.62 -25.98 -7.77
C LEU A 352 -4.12 -24.72 -8.50
N LYS A 353 -5.06 -24.00 -9.11
CA LYS A 353 -4.84 -22.65 -9.63
C LYS A 353 -5.42 -21.64 -8.64
N PHE A 354 -4.68 -20.57 -8.38
CA PHE A 354 -5.10 -19.53 -7.44
C PHE A 354 -4.68 -18.13 -7.91
N ASN A 355 -5.39 -17.12 -7.41
CA ASN A 355 -5.06 -15.70 -7.56
C ASN A 355 -4.51 -15.15 -6.25
N VAL A 356 -3.61 -14.19 -6.38
CA VAL A 356 -3.07 -13.40 -5.28
C VAL A 356 -3.48 -11.94 -5.53
N TYR A 357 -4.30 -11.37 -4.64
CA TYR A 357 -4.84 -10.02 -4.75
C TYR A 357 -4.03 -8.96 -3.99
N GLY A 358 -3.18 -9.38 -3.05
CA GLY A 358 -2.28 -8.51 -2.29
C GLY A 358 -0.96 -9.24 -1.99
N PRO A 359 0.16 -8.52 -1.75
CA PRO A 359 1.42 -9.14 -1.39
C PRO A 359 1.27 -10.03 -0.15
N MET A 360 1.79 -11.24 -0.21
CA MET A 360 1.67 -12.22 0.87
C MET A 360 2.89 -13.16 0.90
N THR A 361 3.08 -13.85 2.01
CA THR A 361 4.01 -14.96 2.18
C THR A 361 3.20 -16.23 2.39
N LEU A 362 3.44 -17.25 1.57
CA LEU A 362 2.92 -18.60 1.78
C LEU A 362 3.92 -19.35 2.67
N GLU A 363 3.56 -19.56 3.93
CA GLU A 363 4.45 -20.18 4.91
C GLU A 363 4.44 -21.70 4.80
N ALA A 364 3.26 -22.30 4.67
CA ALA A 364 3.12 -23.75 4.55
C ALA A 364 1.79 -24.16 3.91
N VAL A 365 1.74 -25.41 3.45
CA VAL A 365 0.50 -26.09 3.04
C VAL A 365 0.49 -27.51 3.61
N GLU A 366 -0.67 -28.10 3.79
CA GLU A 366 -0.82 -29.47 4.26
C GLU A 366 -1.24 -30.43 3.14
N VAL A 367 -0.70 -31.64 3.14
CA VAL A 367 -1.07 -32.71 2.21
C VAL A 367 -1.44 -33.98 2.96
N PHE A 368 -2.31 -34.81 2.39
CA PHE A 368 -2.70 -36.10 2.96
C PHE A 368 -2.19 -37.28 2.12
N PRO A 369 -1.01 -37.83 2.45
CA PRO A 369 -0.44 -38.96 1.73
C PRO A 369 -1.03 -40.32 2.16
N GLU A 370 -1.13 -41.27 1.22
CA GLU A 370 -1.59 -42.65 1.48
C GLU A 370 -0.51 -43.50 2.17
N SER A 371 0.76 -43.28 1.82
CA SER A 371 1.91 -43.99 2.38
C SER A 371 3.15 -43.09 2.45
N SER A 372 4.17 -43.54 3.18
CA SER A 372 5.49 -42.87 3.22
C SER A 372 6.07 -42.77 1.82
N GLY A 373 6.76 -41.68 1.53
CA GLY A 373 7.35 -41.42 0.23
C GLY A 373 7.78 -39.97 0.13
N THR A 374 7.85 -39.48 -1.10
CA THR A 374 8.30 -38.13 -1.41
C THR A 374 7.18 -37.36 -2.11
N VAL A 375 7.00 -36.10 -1.72
CA VAL A 375 6.12 -35.13 -2.36
C VAL A 375 6.97 -33.99 -2.91
N GLU A 376 6.93 -33.79 -4.21
CA GLU A 376 7.52 -32.62 -4.86
C GLU A 376 6.45 -31.53 -4.97
N LEU A 377 6.73 -30.33 -4.48
CA LEU A 377 5.84 -29.17 -4.56
C LEU A 377 6.46 -28.11 -5.45
N LYS A 378 5.69 -27.67 -6.45
CA LYS A 378 6.07 -26.60 -7.36
C LYS A 378 5.07 -25.46 -7.32
N ILE A 379 5.56 -24.22 -7.32
CA ILE A 379 4.74 -23.02 -7.51
C ILE A 379 5.19 -22.35 -8.80
N ILE A 380 4.24 -22.10 -9.68
CA ILE A 380 4.43 -21.47 -10.98
C ILE A 380 3.73 -20.11 -10.96
N ASP A 381 4.44 -19.07 -11.37
CA ASP A 381 3.89 -17.72 -11.49
C ASP A 381 2.90 -17.58 -12.68
N PRO A 382 2.17 -16.46 -12.81
CA PRO A 382 1.25 -16.22 -13.92
C PRO A 382 1.87 -16.24 -15.31
N VAL A 383 3.18 -15.97 -15.41
CA VAL A 383 3.94 -15.89 -16.68
C VAL A 383 4.49 -17.26 -17.07
N GLY A 384 4.47 -18.24 -16.16
CA GLY A 384 4.85 -19.62 -16.39
C GLY A 384 6.21 -20.03 -15.80
N ASN A 385 6.83 -19.19 -14.97
CA ASN A 385 8.11 -19.51 -14.33
C ASN A 385 7.91 -20.32 -13.05
N GLU A 386 8.74 -21.35 -12.83
CA GLU A 386 8.81 -22.04 -11.54
C GLU A 386 9.52 -21.13 -10.52
N ILE A 387 8.76 -20.58 -9.58
CA ILE A 387 9.27 -19.68 -8.52
C ILE A 387 9.53 -20.42 -7.21
N PHE A 388 8.97 -21.62 -7.05
CA PHE A 388 9.28 -22.54 -5.97
C PHE A 388 9.31 -23.97 -6.51
N ASN A 389 10.29 -24.75 -6.10
CA ASN A 389 10.38 -26.17 -6.40
C ASN A 389 11.19 -26.86 -5.31
N ASN A 390 10.55 -27.69 -4.50
CA ASN A 390 11.21 -28.41 -3.42
C ASN A 390 10.59 -29.80 -3.22
N SER A 391 11.40 -30.71 -2.67
CA SER A 391 11.05 -32.11 -2.45
C SER A 391 11.03 -32.40 -0.95
N PHE A 392 9.93 -32.97 -0.47
CA PHE A 392 9.72 -33.28 0.94
C PHE A 392 9.56 -34.79 1.14
N ASP A 393 10.40 -35.36 2.00
CA ASP A 393 10.23 -36.73 2.46
C ASP A 393 9.32 -36.77 3.69
N HIS A 394 8.36 -37.70 3.72
CA HIS A 394 7.43 -37.85 4.84
C HIS A 394 7.20 -39.30 5.23
N THR A 395 6.79 -39.49 6.49
CA THR A 395 6.32 -40.76 7.04
C THR A 395 4.80 -40.80 7.07
N ALA A 396 4.19 -41.93 6.69
CA ALA A 396 2.73 -42.12 6.67
C ALA A 396 2.10 -41.84 8.05
N GLY A 397 1.00 -41.09 8.06
CA GLY A 397 0.21 -40.79 9.25
C GLY A 397 -1.27 -40.58 8.91
N PRO A 398 -2.20 -40.76 9.87
CA PRO A 398 -3.62 -40.47 9.67
C PRO A 398 -3.90 -38.96 9.55
N ASP A 399 -3.04 -38.16 10.19
CA ASP A 399 -3.03 -36.70 10.20
C ASP A 399 -2.27 -36.17 8.98
N GLY A 400 -2.61 -34.97 8.50
CA GLY A 400 -1.94 -34.41 7.33
C GLY A 400 -0.50 -34.00 7.62
N VAL A 401 0.27 -33.88 6.54
CA VAL A 401 1.70 -33.55 6.56
C VAL A 401 1.85 -32.10 6.15
N ARG A 402 2.35 -31.26 7.07
CA ARG A 402 2.65 -29.85 6.81
C ARG A 402 3.97 -29.71 6.03
N LEU A 403 3.90 -29.11 4.86
CA LEU A 403 5.02 -28.82 3.97
C LEU A 403 5.42 -27.35 4.10
N PRO A 404 6.60 -27.01 4.65
CA PRO A 404 7.05 -25.62 4.74
C PRO A 404 7.48 -25.10 3.36
N VAL A 405 7.00 -23.90 3.00
CA VAL A 405 7.26 -23.27 1.70
C VAL A 405 8.04 -21.97 1.89
N GLU A 406 7.58 -21.08 2.77
CA GLU A 406 8.20 -19.78 3.10
C GLU A 406 8.54 -18.89 1.89
N ILE A 407 7.63 -18.79 0.92
CA ILE A 407 7.83 -17.96 -0.29
C ILE A 407 6.96 -16.71 -0.29
N ARG A 408 7.55 -15.58 -0.69
CA ARG A 408 6.82 -14.33 -0.95
C ARG A 408 6.19 -14.35 -2.34
N LEU A 409 4.88 -14.10 -2.40
CA LEU A 409 4.09 -14.01 -3.62
C LEU A 409 3.57 -12.58 -3.81
N ASN A 410 3.78 -12.05 -5.02
CA ASN A 410 3.27 -10.74 -5.40
C ASN A 410 1.85 -10.87 -5.98
N PRO A 411 1.06 -9.78 -6.01
CA PRO A 411 -0.23 -9.77 -6.66
C PRO A 411 -0.14 -10.27 -8.11
N GLY A 412 -1.05 -11.17 -8.49
CA GLY A 412 -1.07 -11.79 -9.80
C GLY A 412 -2.14 -12.85 -9.90
N ASN A 413 -2.69 -13.01 -11.11
CA ASN A 413 -3.78 -13.94 -11.36
C ASN A 413 -3.27 -15.20 -12.06
N GLY A 414 -3.71 -16.37 -11.61
CA GLY A 414 -3.42 -17.64 -12.26
C GLY A 414 -2.11 -18.30 -11.87
N TYR A 415 -1.62 -18.04 -10.65
CA TYR A 415 -0.60 -18.87 -10.02
C TYR A 415 -1.04 -20.33 -9.99
N LYS A 416 -0.08 -21.25 -10.01
CA LYS A 416 -0.34 -22.69 -9.91
C LYS A 416 0.51 -23.29 -8.81
N ILE A 417 -0.10 -24.08 -7.94
CA ILE A 417 0.62 -24.98 -7.04
C ILE A 417 0.40 -26.40 -7.54
N LEU A 418 1.47 -27.14 -7.79
CA LEU A 418 1.42 -28.49 -8.37
C LEU A 418 2.20 -29.46 -7.48
N ALA A 419 1.65 -30.66 -7.31
CA ALA A 419 2.34 -31.76 -6.67
C ALA A 419 2.82 -32.78 -7.70
N ASP A 420 4.00 -33.31 -7.47
CA ASP A 420 4.51 -34.54 -8.07
C ASP A 420 5.07 -35.47 -6.97
N GLY A 421 5.60 -36.63 -7.35
CA GLY A 421 6.33 -37.50 -6.43
C GLY A 421 5.83 -38.94 -6.42
N SER A 422 6.34 -39.71 -5.44
CA SER A 422 6.21 -41.17 -5.42
C SER A 422 5.01 -41.70 -4.64
N THR A 423 4.41 -40.88 -3.77
CA THR A 423 3.24 -41.27 -2.97
C THR A 423 1.93 -40.80 -3.60
N LYS A 424 0.81 -41.46 -3.24
CA LYS A 424 -0.52 -40.95 -3.59
C LYS A 424 -0.98 -39.90 -2.59
N LEU A 425 -1.59 -38.83 -3.09
CA LEU A 425 -2.19 -37.76 -2.29
C LEU A 425 -3.72 -37.79 -2.44
N PHE A 426 -4.42 -37.40 -1.37
CA PHE A 426 -5.88 -37.32 -1.38
C PHE A 426 -6.39 -36.10 -2.16
N ARG A 427 -7.44 -36.29 -2.97
CA ARG A 427 -8.20 -35.21 -3.60
C ARG A 427 -9.69 -35.35 -3.30
N ASP A 428 -10.39 -34.22 -3.26
CA ASP A 428 -11.85 -34.17 -3.20
C ASP A 428 -12.44 -34.03 -4.62
N THR A 429 -13.48 -34.82 -4.90
CA THR A 429 -14.11 -34.90 -6.24
C THR A 429 -15.50 -34.29 -6.31
N LEU A 430 -16.02 -33.81 -5.18
CA LEU A 430 -17.29 -33.12 -5.10
C LEU A 430 -17.18 -32.00 -4.08
N ILE A 431 -16.92 -30.79 -4.56
CA ILE A 431 -16.78 -29.58 -3.76
C ILE A 431 -17.86 -28.57 -4.16
N THR A 432 -18.44 -27.90 -3.18
CA THR A 432 -19.43 -26.81 -3.39
C THR A 432 -18.76 -25.44 -3.43
N SER A 433 -17.53 -25.34 -2.91
CA SER A 433 -16.67 -24.16 -2.93
C SER A 433 -15.22 -24.59 -2.73
N PHE A 434 -14.28 -23.88 -3.36
CA PHE A 434 -12.84 -24.01 -3.10
C PHE A 434 -12.39 -23.32 -1.81
N GLN A 435 -13.31 -22.64 -1.11
CA GLN A 435 -13.04 -21.87 0.10
C GLN A 435 -13.82 -22.40 1.31
N SER A 436 -13.14 -22.50 2.45
CA SER A 436 -13.77 -22.65 3.79
C SER A 436 -13.80 -21.34 4.58
N GLY A 437 -13.39 -20.21 4.00
CA GLY A 437 -13.41 -18.87 4.60
C GLY A 437 -12.97 -17.80 3.60
N ALA A 438 -13.58 -16.61 3.66
CA ALA A 438 -13.23 -15.49 2.78
C ALA A 438 -11.86 -14.91 3.18
N ASN A 439 -10.85 -15.01 2.31
CA ASN A 439 -9.56 -14.36 2.49
C ASN A 439 -9.41 -13.18 1.49
N PRO A 440 -8.96 -11.98 1.94
CA PRO A 440 -8.88 -10.80 1.08
C PRO A 440 -7.67 -10.80 0.11
N VAL A 441 -6.65 -11.64 0.31
CA VAL A 441 -5.42 -11.64 -0.52
C VAL A 441 -5.23 -12.88 -1.39
N LEU A 442 -5.96 -13.97 -1.15
CA LEU A 442 -5.80 -15.22 -1.90
C LEU A 442 -7.15 -15.85 -2.24
N GLU A 443 -7.30 -16.25 -3.50
CA GLU A 443 -8.46 -17.01 -3.96
C GLU A 443 -8.01 -18.25 -4.74
N ILE A 444 -8.42 -19.42 -4.25
CA ILE A 444 -8.27 -20.68 -5.00
C ILE A 444 -9.42 -20.77 -6.01
N ILE A 445 -9.08 -20.88 -7.28
CA ILE A 445 -10.02 -20.75 -8.40
C ILE A 445 -10.55 -22.13 -8.82
N GLU A 446 -9.65 -23.05 -9.15
CA GLU A 446 -9.98 -24.30 -9.81
C GLU A 446 -8.88 -25.36 -9.64
N GLY A 447 -9.27 -26.63 -9.81
CA GLY A 447 -8.35 -27.76 -9.87
C GLY A 447 -7.66 -27.93 -11.22
N ILE A 448 -6.46 -28.49 -11.20
CA ILE A 448 -5.66 -28.80 -12.39
C ILE A 448 -5.44 -30.32 -12.47
N PRO A 449 -5.87 -31.01 -13.55
CA PRO A 449 -6.48 -30.47 -14.78
C PRO A 449 -8.01 -30.37 -14.74
N THR A 450 -8.65 -30.85 -13.68
CA THR A 450 -10.11 -30.92 -13.58
C THR A 450 -10.62 -29.81 -12.68
N ALA A 451 -11.30 -28.83 -13.27
CA ALA A 451 -11.67 -27.58 -12.60
C ALA A 451 -12.48 -27.78 -11.32
N ASP A 452 -13.36 -28.79 -11.26
CA ASP A 452 -14.26 -29.04 -10.12
C ASP A 452 -13.65 -29.93 -9.02
N TYR A 453 -12.37 -30.32 -9.12
CA TYR A 453 -11.72 -31.16 -8.13
C TYR A 453 -10.76 -30.34 -7.27
N TYR A 454 -10.73 -30.61 -5.98
CA TYR A 454 -9.78 -29.99 -5.07
C TYR A 454 -8.57 -30.91 -4.89
N PHE A 455 -7.44 -30.56 -5.47
CA PHE A 455 -6.24 -31.39 -5.47
C PHE A 455 -5.29 -31.03 -4.34
N PHE A 456 -5.07 -31.99 -3.43
CA PHE A 456 -3.91 -32.21 -2.56
C PHE A 456 -3.55 -31.18 -1.48
N PHE A 457 -3.74 -29.88 -1.70
CA PHE A 457 -3.19 -28.83 -0.83
C PHE A 457 -4.26 -28.22 0.08
N TYR A 458 -4.22 -28.60 1.35
CA TYR A 458 -5.12 -28.21 2.43
C TYR A 458 -4.41 -27.25 3.39
N ASN A 459 -5.13 -26.62 4.34
CA ASN A 459 -4.57 -25.77 5.42
C ASN A 459 -3.38 -24.90 4.99
N TRP A 460 -3.66 -23.90 4.14
CA TRP A 460 -2.62 -22.99 3.66
C TRP A 460 -2.33 -21.94 4.72
N ASP A 461 -1.16 -22.00 5.34
CA ASP A 461 -0.68 -20.99 6.29
C ASP A 461 -0.08 -19.83 5.50
N ILE A 462 -0.64 -18.64 5.70
CA ILE A 462 -0.20 -17.43 5.02
C ILE A 462 0.06 -16.29 5.99
N LYS A 463 1.01 -15.43 5.64
CA LYS A 463 1.21 -14.12 6.24
C LYS A 463 0.99 -13.04 5.20
N TYR A 464 0.25 -11.99 5.54
CA TYR A 464 -0.04 -10.93 4.60
C TYR A 464 -0.26 -9.62 5.35
N TYR A 465 0.06 -8.50 4.71
CA TYR A 465 -0.34 -7.20 5.24
C TYR A 465 -1.85 -7.08 5.11
N HIS A 466 -2.55 -6.71 6.19
CA HIS A 466 -4.00 -6.58 6.15
C HIS A 466 -4.40 -5.66 5.00
N PRO A 467 -5.07 -6.15 3.94
CA PRO A 467 -5.86 -5.27 3.11
C PRO A 467 -7.10 -5.05 3.95
N VAL A 468 -7.47 -3.80 4.14
CA VAL A 468 -8.78 -3.45 4.68
C VAL A 468 -9.83 -4.28 3.89
N PRO A 469 -10.68 -5.11 4.54
CA PRO A 469 -11.44 -6.16 3.84
C PRO A 469 -12.47 -5.55 2.90
N TYR A 470 -12.56 -6.05 1.65
CA TYR A 470 -13.54 -5.67 0.61
C TYR A 470 -13.69 -4.16 0.31
N THR A 471 -12.77 -3.37 0.87
CA THR A 471 -12.66 -1.91 0.89
C THR A 471 -11.37 -1.48 0.17
N ALA A 472 -10.88 -2.35 -0.72
CA ALA A 472 -9.55 -2.49 -1.32
C ALA A 472 -8.97 -1.30 -2.13
N TYR A 473 -9.59 -0.13 -2.05
CA TYR A 473 -9.09 1.09 -2.66
C TYR A 473 -9.23 2.21 -1.64
N LEU A 474 -8.16 2.98 -1.43
CA LEU A 474 -8.22 4.21 -0.63
C LEU A 474 -9.23 5.15 -1.28
N THR A 475 -10.07 5.81 -0.49
CA THR A 475 -10.86 6.92 -1.01
C THR A 475 -10.01 8.19 -1.06
N LYS A 476 -10.39 9.13 -1.92
CA LYS A 476 -9.70 10.42 -1.98
C LYS A 476 -9.72 11.14 -0.62
N GLU A 477 -10.82 11.07 0.11
CA GLU A 477 -10.90 11.66 1.45
C GLU A 477 -9.98 10.99 2.48
N GLU A 478 -9.78 9.67 2.41
CA GLU A 478 -8.81 8.96 3.26
C GLU A 478 -7.37 9.44 2.98
N VAL A 479 -7.01 9.60 1.70
CA VAL A 479 -5.72 10.13 1.29
C VAL A 479 -5.54 11.57 1.79
N LEU A 480 -6.52 12.44 1.57
CA LEU A 480 -6.45 13.84 2.02
C LEU A 480 -6.40 13.97 3.55
N LEU A 481 -7.03 13.06 4.28
CA LEU A 481 -6.94 13.02 5.73
C LEU A 481 -5.52 12.62 6.19
N ALA A 482 -4.94 11.59 5.56
CA ALA A 482 -3.56 11.16 5.84
C ALA A 482 -2.54 12.26 5.51
N VAL A 483 -2.75 12.99 4.40
CA VAL A 483 -1.96 14.18 4.02
C VAL A 483 -2.04 15.24 5.12
N ASN A 484 -3.23 15.60 5.58
CA ASN A 484 -3.39 16.59 6.64
C ASN A 484 -2.70 16.16 7.95
N ASP A 485 -2.90 14.92 8.39
CA ASP A 485 -2.27 14.41 9.62
C ASP A 485 -0.74 14.43 9.52
N THR A 486 -0.19 14.06 8.36
CA THR A 486 1.25 14.11 8.08
C THR A 486 1.78 15.55 8.13
N LEU A 487 1.09 16.50 7.49
CA LEU A 487 1.46 17.93 7.54
C LEU A 487 1.47 18.48 8.97
N TYR A 488 0.47 18.13 9.80
CA TYR A 488 0.40 18.60 11.18
C TYR A 488 1.46 17.94 12.08
N ARG A 489 1.82 16.68 11.84
CA ARG A 489 2.94 16.02 12.54
C ARG A 489 4.30 16.65 12.23
N HIS A 490 4.45 17.15 11.00
CA HIS A 490 5.68 17.77 10.51
C HIS A 490 5.57 19.30 10.40
N ARG A 491 4.66 19.92 11.16
CA ARG A 491 4.45 21.37 11.08
C ARG A 491 5.67 22.12 11.58
N ASN A 492 6.31 22.87 10.68
CA ASN A 492 7.44 23.73 11.00
C ASN A 492 7.02 24.93 11.87
N LEU A 493 8.01 25.55 12.51
CA LEU A 493 7.80 26.74 13.31
C LEU A 493 7.26 27.90 12.44
N CYS A 494 6.14 28.48 12.86
CA CYS A 494 5.48 29.61 12.18
C CYS A 494 5.01 29.30 10.75
N GLU A 495 4.76 28.03 10.40
CA GLU A 495 4.21 27.67 9.09
C GLU A 495 2.90 26.88 9.21
N ASP A 496 1.90 27.25 8.42
CA ASP A 496 0.57 26.62 8.46
C ASP A 496 0.09 26.23 7.05
N PRO A 497 -0.40 24.98 6.85
CA PRO A 497 -1.07 24.59 5.63
C PRO A 497 -2.45 25.25 5.58
N MET A 498 -2.71 26.03 4.53
CA MET A 498 -3.96 26.78 4.37
C MET A 498 -5.02 25.98 3.62
N HIS A 499 -4.63 25.39 2.50
CA HIS A 499 -5.51 24.54 1.72
C HIS A 499 -4.77 23.27 1.32
N VAL A 500 -5.42 22.13 1.54
CA VAL A 500 -5.05 20.86 0.95
C VAL A 500 -6.11 20.56 -0.11
N ARG A 501 -5.72 20.66 -1.39
CA ARG A 501 -6.63 20.51 -2.53
C ARG A 501 -6.25 19.27 -3.32
N ASP A 502 -7.25 18.53 -3.74
CA ASP A 502 -7.10 17.51 -4.75
C ASP A 502 -6.94 18.15 -6.13
N LEU A 503 -6.05 17.58 -6.95
CA LEU A 503 -6.04 17.85 -8.37
C LEU A 503 -6.98 16.88 -9.08
N GLN A 504 -7.77 17.44 -9.98
CA GLN A 504 -8.63 16.68 -10.88
C GLN A 504 -7.83 16.29 -12.12
N SER A 505 -8.03 15.08 -12.63
CA SER A 505 -7.40 14.64 -13.88
C SER A 505 -8.05 15.36 -15.06
N GLU A 506 -7.23 15.98 -15.90
CA GLU A 506 -7.58 16.41 -17.25
C GLU A 506 -6.89 15.46 -18.22
N PHE A 507 -7.67 14.58 -18.85
CA PHE A 507 -7.10 13.52 -19.67
C PHE A 507 -6.58 14.08 -20.98
N ILE A 508 -5.35 13.72 -21.32
CA ILE A 508 -4.63 14.18 -22.50
C ILE A 508 -4.54 13.03 -23.50
N GLY A 509 -5.00 13.28 -24.72
CA GLY A 509 -4.83 12.38 -25.85
C GLY A 509 -3.96 13.00 -26.93
N VAL A 510 -3.37 12.17 -27.77
CA VAL A 510 -2.64 12.61 -28.97
C VAL A 510 -3.31 12.02 -30.21
N CYS A 511 -3.66 12.86 -31.17
CA CYS A 511 -4.07 12.45 -32.51
C CYS A 511 -2.91 12.70 -33.47
N ALA A 512 -2.34 11.67 -34.09
CA ALA A 512 -1.17 11.83 -34.94
C ALA A 512 -1.08 10.83 -36.09
N ASP A 513 -0.49 11.30 -37.19
CA ASP A 513 -0.10 10.50 -38.35
C ASP A 513 1.42 10.36 -38.38
N ILE A 514 1.94 9.13 -38.31
CA ILE A 514 3.37 8.87 -38.10
C ILE A 514 3.92 7.98 -39.21
N GLU A 515 5.00 8.39 -39.87
CA GLU A 515 5.77 7.54 -40.77
C GLU A 515 6.76 6.69 -39.98
N VAL A 516 6.81 5.40 -40.26
CA VAL A 516 7.73 4.45 -39.63
C VAL A 516 8.51 3.66 -40.67
N THR A 517 9.64 3.09 -40.26
CA THR A 517 10.45 2.21 -41.13
C THR A 517 9.69 0.93 -41.52
N ASP A 518 10.00 0.37 -42.70
CA ASP A 518 9.30 -0.81 -43.23
C ASP A 518 9.33 -2.01 -42.27
N GLY A 519 10.47 -2.22 -41.62
CA GLY A 519 10.70 -3.30 -40.65
C GLY A 519 10.15 -3.04 -39.25
N ALA A 520 9.59 -1.85 -38.97
CA ALA A 520 9.11 -1.51 -37.63
C ALA A 520 7.93 -2.39 -37.21
N ASP A 521 7.98 -2.87 -35.97
CA ASP A 521 6.85 -3.48 -35.29
C ASP A 521 5.95 -2.37 -34.75
N ILE A 522 4.84 -2.10 -35.46
CA ILE A 522 3.96 -0.95 -35.16
C ILE A 522 3.30 -1.05 -33.78
N GLN A 523 3.11 -2.26 -33.24
CA GLN A 523 2.55 -2.45 -31.91
C GLN A 523 3.57 -2.05 -30.84
N LYS A 524 4.84 -2.43 -31.02
CA LYS A 524 5.93 -2.03 -30.12
C LYS A 524 6.21 -0.54 -30.19
N VAL A 525 6.24 0.04 -31.40
CA VAL A 525 6.42 1.48 -31.58
C VAL A 525 5.29 2.26 -30.91
N LEU A 526 4.03 1.81 -31.07
CA LEU A 526 2.90 2.47 -30.40
C LEU A 526 3.00 2.39 -28.87
N ALA A 527 3.35 1.20 -28.34
CA ALA A 527 3.53 1.01 -26.91
C ALA A 527 4.63 1.91 -26.34
N GLU A 528 5.75 2.06 -27.06
CA GLU A 528 6.85 2.96 -26.70
C GLU A 528 6.40 4.42 -26.72
N ILE A 529 5.71 4.86 -27.78
CA ILE A 529 5.17 6.22 -27.87
C ILE A 529 4.25 6.50 -26.68
N PHE A 530 3.29 5.61 -26.38
CA PHE A 530 2.39 5.81 -25.25
C PHE A 530 3.12 5.90 -23.91
N PHE A 531 4.15 5.08 -23.71
CA PHE A 531 4.96 5.07 -22.50
C PHE A 531 5.75 6.37 -22.32
N GLU A 532 6.45 6.82 -23.36
CA GLU A 532 7.23 8.06 -23.33
C GLU A 532 6.33 9.30 -23.18
N LEU A 533 5.15 9.28 -23.79
CA LEU A 533 4.16 10.35 -23.62
C LEU A 533 3.58 10.38 -22.22
N GLU A 534 3.26 9.23 -21.60
CA GLU A 534 2.83 9.17 -20.20
C GLU A 534 3.90 9.79 -19.29
N PHE A 535 5.15 9.34 -19.43
CA PHE A 535 6.28 9.82 -18.63
C PHE A 535 6.54 11.32 -18.81
N TYR A 536 6.34 11.85 -20.02
CA TYR A 536 6.46 13.28 -20.27
C TYR A 536 5.31 14.09 -19.68
N VAL A 537 4.06 13.64 -19.88
CA VAL A 537 2.84 14.37 -19.51
C VAL A 537 2.64 14.38 -17.99
N SER A 538 2.75 13.20 -17.36
CA SER A 538 2.66 13.03 -15.89
C SER A 538 3.87 12.23 -15.38
N PRO A 539 5.04 12.88 -15.19
CA PRO A 539 6.25 12.19 -14.76
C PRO A 539 6.07 11.56 -13.36
N PRO A 540 6.23 10.23 -13.22
CA PRO A 540 6.11 9.56 -11.95
C PRO A 540 7.32 9.82 -11.06
N VAL A 541 7.12 9.72 -9.75
CA VAL A 541 8.22 9.75 -8.77
C VAL A 541 8.64 8.30 -8.50
N ILE A 542 9.88 7.97 -8.86
CA ILE A 542 10.42 6.61 -8.73
C ILE A 542 11.05 6.43 -7.35
N PHE A 543 10.76 5.29 -6.72
CA PHE A 543 11.38 4.86 -5.47
C PHE A 543 12.45 3.80 -5.76
N TYR A 544 13.59 3.94 -5.11
CA TYR A 544 14.75 3.07 -5.25
C TYR A 544 15.09 2.38 -3.92
N THR A 545 15.69 1.20 -4.03
CA THR A 545 16.38 0.53 -2.94
C THR A 545 17.78 1.12 -2.72
N ILE A 546 18.39 0.80 -1.56
CA ILE A 546 19.77 1.19 -1.26
C ILE A 546 20.73 0.65 -2.33
N ALA A 547 20.57 -0.62 -2.73
CA ALA A 547 21.44 -1.26 -3.71
C ALA A 547 21.40 -0.56 -5.07
N GLU A 548 20.21 -0.20 -5.57
CA GLU A 548 20.05 0.51 -6.84
C GLU A 548 20.72 1.89 -6.81
N LEU A 549 20.59 2.64 -5.70
CA LEU A 549 21.26 3.93 -5.57
C LEU A 549 22.79 3.79 -5.44
N GLN A 550 23.29 2.72 -4.81
CA GLN A 550 24.72 2.42 -4.78
C GLN A 550 25.25 2.08 -6.18
N GLU A 551 24.51 1.31 -6.98
CA GLU A 551 24.86 1.02 -8.38
C GLU A 551 24.88 2.29 -9.24
N LYS A 552 23.98 3.24 -8.97
CA LYS A 552 24.00 4.59 -9.57
C LYS A 552 25.16 5.47 -9.06
N GLY A 553 25.96 5.00 -8.12
CA GLY A 553 27.15 5.67 -7.61
C GLY A 553 26.88 6.69 -6.50
N TYR A 554 25.72 6.64 -5.84
CA TYR A 554 25.45 7.49 -4.69
C TYR A 554 26.19 7.01 -3.44
N THR A 555 26.73 7.97 -2.68
CA THR A 555 27.32 7.73 -1.37
C THR A 555 26.24 7.63 -0.29
N THR A 556 26.56 6.98 0.84
CA THR A 556 25.64 6.80 1.96
C THR A 556 25.00 8.11 2.44
N ASP A 557 25.77 9.19 2.58
CA ASP A 557 25.21 10.50 2.98
C ASP A 557 24.20 11.05 1.97
N LYS A 558 24.35 10.74 0.68
CA LYS A 558 23.42 11.18 -0.37
C LYS A 558 22.17 10.33 -0.47
N ILE A 559 22.27 9.04 -0.18
CA ILE A 559 21.11 8.13 -0.15
C ILE A 559 20.14 8.55 0.95
N PHE A 560 20.66 8.90 2.13
CA PHE A 560 19.86 9.26 3.31
C PHE A 560 19.60 10.77 3.46
N GLU A 561 19.84 11.56 2.41
CA GLU A 561 19.58 13.00 2.42
C GLU A 561 18.06 13.28 2.39
N GLY A 562 17.60 14.13 3.32
CA GLY A 562 16.20 14.51 3.45
C GLY A 562 15.42 13.66 4.46
N PRO A 563 14.09 13.67 4.41
CA PRO A 563 13.26 12.98 5.38
C PRO A 563 13.30 11.46 5.23
N ARG A 564 13.15 10.77 6.36
CA ARG A 564 13.04 9.31 6.38
C ARG A 564 11.70 8.87 5.77
N LEU A 565 11.77 8.10 4.70
CA LEU A 565 10.62 7.56 3.97
C LEU A 565 10.38 6.08 4.33
N GLN A 566 9.15 5.62 4.15
CA GLN A 566 8.74 4.25 4.44
C GLN A 566 8.93 3.32 3.23
N HIS A 567 8.83 3.86 2.01
CA HIS A 567 8.71 3.06 0.80
C HIS A 567 9.93 3.10 -0.14
N GLY A 568 11.10 3.39 0.41
CA GLY A 568 12.36 3.46 -0.32
C GLY A 568 12.93 4.87 -0.37
N PHE A 569 13.80 5.10 -1.33
CA PHE A 569 14.56 6.33 -1.46
C PHE A 569 14.23 7.02 -2.78
N ILE A 570 14.23 8.34 -2.78
CA ILE A 570 13.95 9.14 -3.98
C ILE A 570 15.26 9.75 -4.47
N ASP A 571 15.57 9.59 -5.75
CA ASP A 571 16.73 10.24 -6.36
C ASP A 571 16.52 11.77 -6.42
N GLU A 572 17.36 12.52 -5.72
CA GLU A 572 17.26 13.97 -5.57
C GLU A 572 17.36 14.74 -6.90
N LYS A 573 18.13 14.23 -7.87
CA LYS A 573 18.30 14.90 -9.16
C LYS A 573 17.05 14.72 -10.00
N GLU A 574 16.57 13.48 -10.10
CA GLU A 574 15.34 13.16 -10.84
C GLU A 574 14.15 13.89 -10.23
N PHE A 575 14.03 13.88 -8.90
CA PHE A 575 12.94 14.54 -8.18
C PHE A 575 12.80 16.04 -8.48
N LYS A 576 13.92 16.76 -8.62
CA LYS A 576 13.93 18.20 -8.93
C LYS A 576 13.42 18.50 -10.34
N GLU A 577 13.64 17.58 -11.27
CA GLU A 577 13.20 17.71 -12.66
C GLU A 577 11.68 17.45 -12.81
N ILE A 578 11.09 16.70 -11.87
CA ILE A 578 9.65 16.41 -11.85
C ILE A 578 8.87 17.67 -11.46
N GLN A 579 8.37 18.36 -12.49
CA GLN A 579 7.50 19.53 -12.38
C GLN A 579 6.14 19.24 -12.98
N ARG A 580 5.08 19.76 -12.35
CA ARG A 580 3.72 19.65 -12.90
C ARG A 580 3.61 20.50 -14.17
N ARG A 581 3.17 19.87 -15.27
CA ARG A 581 2.98 20.57 -16.54
C ARG A 581 1.58 21.18 -16.60
N CYS A 582 1.51 22.50 -16.60
CA CYS A 582 0.25 23.23 -16.87
C CYS A 582 0.04 23.53 -18.37
N TYR A 583 1.08 23.34 -19.16
CA TYR A 583 1.13 23.62 -20.60
C TYR A 583 1.89 22.49 -21.29
N LEU A 584 1.33 21.98 -22.38
CA LEU A 584 1.98 20.99 -23.24
C LEU A 584 2.21 21.63 -24.60
N ARG A 585 3.46 21.62 -25.08
CA ARG A 585 3.79 22.11 -26.41
C ARG A 585 3.86 20.95 -27.37
N THR A 586 3.20 21.09 -28.53
CA THR A 586 3.22 20.07 -29.58
C THR A 586 4.64 19.80 -30.08
N SER A 587 5.54 20.81 -30.08
CA SER A 587 6.95 20.64 -30.46
C SER A 587 7.69 19.61 -29.61
N ASP A 588 7.43 19.61 -28.31
CA ASP A 588 8.13 18.74 -27.37
C ASP A 588 7.63 17.30 -27.53
N ILE A 589 6.31 17.15 -27.72
CA ILE A 589 5.65 15.87 -28.03
C ILE A 589 6.16 15.29 -29.36
N ILE A 590 6.33 16.12 -30.39
CA ILE A 590 6.92 15.69 -31.67
C ILE A 590 8.33 15.15 -31.45
N GLN A 591 9.17 15.85 -30.68
CA GLN A 591 10.54 15.40 -30.42
C GLN A 591 10.57 14.04 -29.72
N ILE A 592 9.74 13.87 -28.69
CA ILE A 592 9.62 12.60 -27.96
C ILE A 592 9.21 11.46 -28.90
N ILE A 593 8.20 11.68 -29.74
CA ILE A 593 7.74 10.67 -30.71
C ILE A 593 8.84 10.37 -31.75
N MET A 594 9.59 11.38 -32.19
CA MET A 594 10.67 11.23 -33.17
C MET A 594 11.87 10.45 -32.61
N ASP A 595 12.11 10.52 -31.31
CA ASP A 595 13.19 9.79 -30.64
C ASP A 595 12.88 8.29 -30.47
N VAL A 596 11.62 7.88 -30.65
CA VAL A 596 11.22 6.47 -30.59
C VAL A 596 11.82 5.67 -31.75
N PRO A 597 12.56 4.56 -31.48
CA PRO A 597 13.16 3.75 -32.52
C PRO A 597 12.15 3.24 -33.55
N GLY A 598 12.42 3.51 -34.83
CA GLY A 598 11.58 3.10 -35.95
C GLY A 598 10.63 4.18 -36.47
N VAL A 599 10.51 5.32 -35.78
CA VAL A 599 9.81 6.52 -36.28
C VAL A 599 10.71 7.29 -37.25
N ILE A 600 10.16 7.71 -38.39
CA ILE A 600 10.85 8.51 -39.42
C ILE A 600 10.38 9.96 -39.38
N ALA A 601 9.07 10.18 -39.25
CA ALA A 601 8.47 11.51 -39.28
C ALA A 601 7.10 11.53 -38.59
N VAL A 602 6.77 12.63 -37.95
CA VAL A 602 5.40 12.98 -37.54
C VAL A 602 4.82 13.90 -38.61
N LYS A 603 3.80 13.45 -39.34
CA LYS A 603 3.19 14.18 -40.47
C LYS A 603 2.18 15.21 -40.02
N GLU A 604 1.28 14.79 -39.13
CA GLU A 604 0.26 15.63 -38.52
C GLU A 604 0.14 15.23 -37.05
N ILE A 605 -0.11 16.21 -36.18
CA ILE A 605 -0.34 15.97 -34.76
C ILE A 605 -1.25 17.04 -34.17
N LYS A 606 -2.17 16.63 -33.30
CA LYS A 606 -3.01 17.49 -32.47
C LYS A 606 -3.04 16.94 -31.06
N LEU A 607 -3.05 17.85 -30.09
CA LEU A 607 -3.24 17.51 -28.69
C LEU A 607 -4.73 17.58 -28.37
N LEU A 608 -5.23 16.58 -27.67
CA LEU A 608 -6.62 16.49 -27.25
C LEU A 608 -6.68 16.61 -25.72
N SER A 609 -7.62 17.40 -25.21
CA SER A 609 -7.95 17.46 -23.78
C SER A 609 -9.38 17.02 -23.56
N TYR A 610 -9.60 16.24 -22.50
CA TYR A 610 -10.90 15.76 -22.07
C TYR A 610 -11.11 16.11 -20.59
N THR A 611 -12.09 16.96 -20.32
CA THR A 611 -12.51 17.30 -18.95
C THR A 611 -13.92 16.82 -18.70
N GLU A 612 -14.13 16.10 -17.60
CA GLU A 612 -15.46 15.60 -17.22
C GLU A 612 -16.44 16.76 -16.96
N VAL A 613 -17.68 16.58 -17.43
CA VAL A 613 -18.78 17.50 -17.16
C VAL A 613 -19.27 17.28 -15.73
N THR A 614 -19.18 18.32 -14.92
CA THR A 614 -19.63 18.30 -13.52
C THR A 614 -20.50 19.52 -13.23
N ALA A 615 -21.14 19.57 -12.06
CA ALA A 615 -21.86 20.77 -11.62
C ALA A 615 -20.95 22.01 -11.55
N GLN A 616 -19.65 21.81 -11.29
CA GLN A 616 -18.63 22.88 -11.23
C GLN A 616 -17.99 23.17 -12.59
N ASN A 617 -18.12 22.26 -13.56
CA ASN A 617 -17.64 22.42 -14.93
C ASN A 617 -18.76 22.09 -15.95
N PRO A 618 -19.80 22.93 -16.05
CA PRO A 618 -20.92 22.68 -16.96
C PRO A 618 -20.53 22.95 -18.42
N VAL A 619 -21.17 22.24 -19.34
CA VAL A 619 -21.05 22.46 -20.78
C VAL A 619 -21.47 23.89 -21.14
N LYS A 620 -20.64 24.60 -21.89
CA LYS A 620 -20.89 25.94 -22.41
C LYS A 620 -21.29 25.88 -23.89
N PRO A 621 -22.03 26.89 -24.40
CA PRO A 621 -22.35 26.98 -25.81
C PRO A 621 -21.08 26.98 -26.68
N GLY A 622 -20.98 26.02 -27.60
CA GLY A 622 -19.83 25.86 -28.51
C GLY A 622 -18.80 24.83 -28.06
N ASP A 623 -18.94 24.24 -26.88
CA ASP A 623 -18.09 23.13 -26.44
C ASP A 623 -18.36 21.87 -27.28
N ASN A 624 -17.29 21.19 -27.68
CA ASN A 624 -17.39 19.84 -28.22
C ASN A 624 -17.58 18.86 -27.06
N VAL A 625 -18.51 17.92 -27.21
CA VAL A 625 -18.85 16.95 -26.16
C VAL A 625 -18.75 15.54 -26.68
N ALA A 626 -18.11 14.66 -25.92
CA ALA A 626 -18.04 13.23 -26.18
C ALA A 626 -18.59 12.44 -24.98
N VAL A 627 -19.29 11.33 -25.25
CA VAL A 627 -19.72 10.38 -24.21
C VAL A 627 -18.87 9.13 -24.35
N LEU A 628 -18.10 8.82 -23.32
CA LEU A 628 -17.20 7.67 -23.24
C LEU A 628 -17.52 6.92 -21.95
N ASP A 629 -17.81 5.62 -22.04
CA ASP A 629 -18.14 4.76 -20.90
C ASP A 629 -19.26 5.30 -19.98
N GLY A 630 -20.24 5.98 -20.58
CA GLY A 630 -21.36 6.59 -19.85
C GLY A 630 -21.03 7.93 -19.17
N ILE A 631 -19.80 8.40 -19.26
CA ILE A 631 -19.33 9.69 -18.74
C ILE A 631 -19.27 10.71 -19.87
N THR A 632 -19.71 11.94 -19.58
CA THR A 632 -19.72 13.04 -20.56
C THR A 632 -18.49 13.93 -20.37
N PHE A 633 -17.74 14.16 -21.45
CA PHE A 633 -16.53 14.97 -21.46
C PHE A 633 -16.68 16.19 -22.38
N ILE A 634 -16.17 17.34 -21.95
CA ILE A 634 -15.85 18.47 -22.82
C ILE A 634 -14.49 18.18 -23.46
N VAL A 635 -14.43 18.28 -24.79
CA VAL A 635 -13.25 17.97 -25.59
C VAL A 635 -12.69 19.24 -26.21
N ARG A 636 -11.38 19.45 -26.07
CA ARG A 636 -10.63 20.50 -26.77
C ARG A 636 -9.57 19.88 -27.67
N GLU A 637 -9.34 20.50 -28.82
CA GLU A 637 -8.31 20.12 -29.77
C GLU A 637 -7.39 21.31 -29.97
N GLU A 638 -6.09 21.14 -29.75
CA GLU A 638 -5.10 22.21 -29.82
C GLU A 638 -3.94 21.79 -30.73
N GLU A 639 -3.55 22.67 -31.65
CA GLU A 639 -2.51 22.38 -32.64
C GLU A 639 -1.09 22.66 -32.11
N TRP A 640 -0.92 23.69 -31.28
CA TRP A 640 0.42 24.22 -30.95
C TRP A 640 0.76 24.13 -29.47
N ILE A 641 -0.15 24.56 -28.61
CA ILE A 641 0.01 24.57 -27.16
C ILE A 641 -1.33 24.20 -26.54
N LEU A 642 -1.35 23.17 -25.72
CA LEU A 642 -2.49 22.81 -24.89
C LEU A 642 -2.26 23.37 -23.48
N GLU A 643 -3.09 24.35 -23.09
CA GLU A 643 -3.20 24.81 -21.71
C GLU A 643 -4.30 24.02 -20.99
N LEU A 644 -4.01 23.59 -19.75
CA LEU A 644 -5.03 22.94 -18.93
C LEU A 644 -6.19 23.88 -18.65
N SER A 645 -7.39 23.33 -18.58
CA SER A 645 -8.64 24.08 -18.39
C SER A 645 -8.62 24.93 -17.11
N ASN A 646 -7.95 24.43 -16.08
CA ASN A 646 -7.70 25.16 -14.84
C ASN A 646 -6.34 24.74 -14.25
N PRO A 647 -5.24 25.43 -14.59
CA PRO A 647 -3.90 25.10 -14.11
C PRO A 647 -3.75 25.05 -12.58
N GLY A 648 -4.64 25.73 -11.85
CA GLY A 648 -4.63 25.71 -10.38
C GLY A 648 -5.28 24.47 -9.75
N LYS A 649 -6.06 23.70 -10.52
CA LYS A 649 -6.90 22.59 -10.01
C LYS A 649 -6.80 21.30 -10.82
N MET A 650 -6.17 21.34 -11.99
CA MET A 650 -6.04 20.20 -12.89
C MET A 650 -4.61 19.65 -12.87
N ALA A 651 -4.48 18.33 -13.02
CA ALA A 651 -3.25 17.64 -13.39
C ALA A 651 -3.44 17.02 -14.78
N PRO A 652 -2.44 17.10 -15.66
CA PRO A 652 -2.52 16.42 -16.95
C PRO A 652 -2.37 14.91 -16.73
N ASP A 653 -3.18 14.11 -17.40
CA ASP A 653 -3.15 12.66 -17.27
C ASP A 653 -3.18 12.02 -18.66
N PHE A 654 -2.09 11.39 -19.11
CA PHE A 654 -2.05 10.84 -20.45
C PHE A 654 -2.91 9.59 -20.55
N ASP A 655 -3.80 9.55 -21.54
CA ASP A 655 -4.71 8.44 -21.74
C ASP A 655 -4.53 7.83 -23.16
N PRO A 656 -3.92 6.63 -23.24
CA PRO A 656 -3.77 5.90 -24.50
C PRO A 656 -5.10 5.60 -25.20
N GLU A 657 -6.18 5.38 -24.44
CA GLU A 657 -7.51 5.06 -24.99
C GLU A 657 -8.18 6.29 -25.64
N LYS A 658 -7.81 7.49 -25.19
CA LYS A 658 -8.24 8.77 -25.79
C LYS A 658 -7.31 9.28 -26.90
N SER A 659 -6.24 8.54 -27.20
CA SER A 659 -5.28 8.85 -28.27
C SER A 659 -5.60 8.10 -29.57
N LYS A 660 -5.33 8.72 -30.72
CA LYS A 660 -5.53 8.11 -32.05
C LYS A 660 -4.30 8.29 -32.91
N ILE A 661 -3.54 7.21 -33.11
CA ILE A 661 -2.31 7.23 -33.89
C ILE A 661 -2.45 6.30 -35.10
N ILE A 662 -2.16 6.82 -36.29
CA ILE A 662 -2.14 6.07 -37.55
C ILE A 662 -0.70 6.00 -38.04
N PHE A 663 -0.22 4.80 -38.34
CA PHE A 663 1.12 4.61 -38.89
C PHE A 663 1.09 4.56 -40.40
N TYR A 664 2.16 5.01 -41.04
CA TYR A 664 2.38 4.92 -42.47
C TYR A 664 3.70 4.19 -42.74
N LYS A 665 3.67 3.25 -43.68
CA LYS A 665 4.88 2.64 -44.26
C LYS A 665 4.83 2.83 -45.76
N ASP A 666 5.85 3.48 -46.32
CA ASP A 666 5.91 3.87 -47.73
C ASP A 666 4.63 4.61 -48.18
N GLY A 667 4.08 5.46 -47.30
CA GLY A 667 2.86 6.22 -47.55
C GLY A 667 1.54 5.43 -47.51
N LEU A 668 1.55 4.13 -47.20
CA LEU A 668 0.35 3.33 -46.96
C LEU A 668 -0.04 3.31 -45.49
N PRO A 669 -1.32 3.52 -45.12
CA PRO A 669 -1.74 3.52 -43.72
C PRO A 669 -1.82 2.09 -43.15
N TYR A 670 -1.28 1.92 -41.95
CA TYR A 670 -1.32 0.70 -41.15
C TYR A 670 -1.96 1.01 -39.80
N LEU A 671 -3.00 0.26 -39.46
CA LEU A 671 -3.64 0.33 -38.16
C LEU A 671 -3.00 -0.67 -37.21
N PRO A 672 -2.47 -0.22 -36.06
CA PRO A 672 -1.89 -1.10 -35.06
C PRO A 672 -2.98 -1.95 -34.39
N ASP A 673 -2.60 -3.16 -33.97
CA ASP A 673 -3.43 -3.97 -33.06
C ASP A 673 -3.41 -3.31 -31.68
N ARG A 674 -4.41 -2.47 -31.41
CA ARG A 674 -4.44 -1.60 -30.22
C ARG A 674 -4.37 -2.39 -28.92
N LYS A 675 -5.05 -3.55 -28.85
CA LYS A 675 -5.05 -4.38 -27.63
C LYS A 675 -3.64 -4.85 -27.30
N LYS A 676 -2.92 -5.39 -28.29
CA LYS A 676 -1.53 -5.83 -28.10
C LYS A 676 -0.59 -4.69 -27.74
N ALA A 677 -0.76 -3.53 -28.38
CA ALA A 677 0.04 -2.35 -28.05
C ALA A 677 -0.21 -1.89 -26.59
N LEU A 678 -1.46 -1.92 -26.13
CA LEU A 678 -1.81 -1.57 -24.75
C LEU A 678 -1.29 -2.62 -23.75
N ASP A 679 -1.32 -3.91 -24.09
CA ASP A 679 -0.72 -4.98 -23.27
C ASP A 679 0.79 -4.74 -23.08
N LEU A 680 1.52 -4.42 -24.16
CA LEU A 680 2.96 -4.10 -24.12
C LEU A 680 3.25 -2.79 -23.34
N TYR A 681 2.40 -1.78 -23.53
CA TYR A 681 2.47 -0.54 -22.76
C TYR A 681 2.28 -0.79 -21.26
N ASN A 682 1.28 -1.58 -20.89
CA ASN A 682 1.01 -1.93 -19.50
C ASN A 682 2.15 -2.76 -18.89
N GLU A 683 2.77 -3.66 -19.66
CA GLU A 683 3.97 -4.39 -19.23
C GLU A 683 5.11 -3.42 -18.89
N LYS A 684 5.46 -2.49 -19.78
CA LYS A 684 6.46 -1.43 -19.53
C LYS A 684 6.10 -0.57 -18.32
N ARG A 685 4.85 -0.10 -18.26
CA ARG A 685 4.30 0.70 -17.17
C ARG A 685 4.43 -0.01 -15.82
N SER A 686 4.15 -1.31 -15.78
CA SER A 686 4.22 -2.10 -14.53
C SER A 686 5.65 -2.28 -13.98
N VAL A 687 6.65 -2.24 -14.86
CA VAL A 687 8.08 -2.34 -14.48
C VAL A 687 8.61 -1.00 -13.97
N MET A 688 8.24 0.12 -14.60
CA MET A 688 8.78 1.45 -14.25
C MET A 688 7.98 2.18 -13.18
N VAL A 689 6.66 2.04 -13.14
CA VAL A 689 5.80 2.63 -12.10
C VAL A 689 5.84 1.72 -10.86
N SER A 690 7.05 1.32 -10.44
CA SER A 690 7.23 0.57 -9.21
C SER A 690 6.56 1.39 -8.11
N ARG A 691 5.43 0.86 -7.66
CA ARG A 691 4.71 1.37 -6.51
C ARG A 691 5.71 1.51 -5.38
N LYS A 692 5.51 2.52 -4.55
CA LYS A 692 6.02 2.60 -3.17
C LYS A 692 6.51 1.23 -2.69
N LEU A 693 7.82 1.05 -2.58
CA LEU A 693 8.43 -0.26 -2.34
C LEU A 693 8.00 -0.77 -0.96
N GLN A 694 7.58 -2.03 -0.89
CA GLN A 694 7.06 -2.63 0.35
C GLN A 694 7.99 -3.71 0.87
N GLY A 695 8.29 -3.68 2.18
CA GLY A 695 9.10 -4.71 2.84
C GLY A 695 10.51 -4.81 2.25
N ILE A 696 11.12 -3.68 1.95
CA ILE A 696 12.52 -3.54 1.55
C ILE A 696 13.40 -3.22 2.77
N ASP A 697 14.69 -3.51 2.65
CA ASP A 697 15.67 -3.03 3.61
C ASP A 697 15.84 -1.52 3.48
N ARG A 698 15.62 -0.81 4.60
CA ARG A 698 15.71 0.65 4.70
C ARG A 698 16.99 1.12 5.36
N ASP A 699 17.90 0.19 5.62
CA ASP A 699 19.17 0.43 6.25
C ASP A 699 20.23 -0.50 5.69
N PHE A 700 21.50 -0.18 5.95
CA PHE A 700 22.58 -1.09 5.67
C PHE A 700 22.55 -2.25 6.67
N PRO A 701 22.87 -3.48 6.24
CA PRO A 701 23.02 -4.58 7.16
C PRO A 701 24.17 -4.25 8.13
N VAL A 702 23.89 -4.38 9.43
CA VAL A 702 24.94 -4.23 10.44
C VAL A 702 25.83 -5.48 10.38
N PRO A 703 27.17 -5.32 10.36
CA PRO A 703 28.06 -6.47 10.27
C PRO A 703 28.05 -7.28 11.58
N LEU A 704 27.45 -8.47 11.52
CA LEU A 704 27.54 -9.47 12.58
C LEU A 704 28.97 -10.04 12.64
N GLY A 705 29.57 -10.01 13.85
CA GLY A 705 30.83 -10.69 14.14
C GLY A 705 30.63 -12.03 14.81
N GLU A 706 31.73 -12.75 15.06
CA GLU A 706 31.74 -13.96 15.88
C GLU A 706 31.97 -13.60 17.36
N PHE A 707 31.27 -14.27 18.28
CA PHE A 707 31.49 -14.02 19.70
C PHE A 707 32.86 -14.54 20.16
N MET A 708 33.70 -13.61 20.64
CA MET A 708 34.99 -13.93 21.22
C MET A 708 34.91 -13.85 22.76
N ASP A 709 35.16 -14.98 23.45
CA ASP A 709 35.23 -15.05 24.92
C ASP A 709 36.51 -14.39 25.47
N VAL A 710 36.63 -13.07 25.29
CA VAL A 710 37.80 -12.29 25.66
C VAL A 710 37.89 -12.04 27.16
N GLU A 711 36.77 -12.14 27.89
CA GLU A 711 36.69 -11.92 29.34
C GLU A 711 37.30 -13.07 30.16
N LYS A 712 37.44 -14.26 29.56
CA LYS A 712 37.98 -15.44 30.26
C LYS A 712 39.44 -15.27 30.66
N TYR A 713 39.69 -15.00 31.93
CA TYR A 713 41.03 -14.80 32.46
C TYR A 713 41.64 -16.08 33.05
N PHE A 714 42.89 -16.35 32.69
CA PHE A 714 43.72 -17.39 33.31
C PHE A 714 44.86 -16.72 34.09
N PRO A 715 45.02 -17.00 35.40
CA PRO A 715 46.07 -16.38 36.19
C PRO A 715 47.44 -16.92 35.79
N VAL A 716 48.46 -16.07 35.83
CA VAL A 716 49.87 -16.40 35.56
C VAL A 716 50.44 -17.48 36.51
N GLN A 717 49.75 -17.76 37.61
CA GLN A 717 50.13 -18.77 38.60
C GLN A 717 49.73 -20.20 38.23
N ASN A 718 48.77 -20.36 37.31
CA ASN A 718 48.34 -21.66 36.76
C ASN A 718 49.27 -22.09 35.62
#